data_AF-A0A445JT81-F1
#
_entry.id   AF-A0A445JT81-F1
#
_cell.length_a   1.000
_cell.length_b   1.000
_cell.length_c   1.000
_cell.angle_alpha   90.00
_cell.angle_beta   90.00
_cell.angle_gamma   90.00
#
_symmetry.space_group_name_H-M   'P 1'
#
loop_
_entity.id
_entity.type
_entity.pdbx_description
1 polymer ?
#
loop_
_entity_poly.entity_id
_entity_poly.type
_entity_poly.pdbx_seq_one_letter_code
_entity_poly.pdbx_strand_id
1 'polypeptide(L)'
;MIYSTFDAGNFYVIPGSPAETLEAEAFMALQKDNLRANMGYGPEDVIIAIVGSRFLYKGMWLGHAIVLRALKPLLEDFLLNKDNSSAQFRIIVHSEELTNNYTVALETMAHSLKYPGGIIEHIAGDLNADSVLGTADVVIYGSFLEEQSFPEILIKAMSFEKPIIAPDVPMIRKYVDDRVNGYLFPKDNIRVLRQILLEVISKGKISPLACNIASIGRSTAKNLMSSEAIDGYASLLQNILRLPSEVSPPKAVSEIAPNFKEQWQWHLFEAFPNMTYQNRALRSNTFLDKYEHQLNHSQKNRSTTAVSANDVFVYSLWEEEKYTQLAITKKRREDEELKDRMEQSHGTWEDVYKSAKRADRSKNDLHERDEGELERTGQPLCIYEPYFGEGSWPFLHKKSLYRGIGLSGKGRRPGRDDVDAPSRLPLLNNGYYRDLLSDYGAFFAIANKIDRLHRNAWIGFQSWRATARKASLSIIAENALLDAIQSKRYGDALYFWVRMDMDSRNPSQTDFWSFCDAVNAGNCKFAFSEAMRGMYGVKGDADSLPPMPVDGDTWSVMQSWAMPTRSFMEFVMFSRMFVDALDAHMYDEHHLTGHCSLSLSKDKHCYSRLLELLVNVWTYHSARRMVFVDPETGLMQEQHKFKSRRGQMWIKWFSYSTLKSMDEDLAELSDSEDPTRHWLWPSTGEVFWQGVFERERSLRHKEKEKRKQKSIEKQNRIRKRHRQQVIGKYIKPPPDEESSNSSIAVTAS
;
A
#
# COMPACT_ATOMS: atom_id res chain seq x y z
N MET A 1 20.22 18.96 -11.28
CA MET A 1 18.86 18.94 -10.69
C MET A 1 17.83 18.88 -11.81
N ILE A 2 17.19 17.74 -11.99
CA ILE A 2 16.11 17.56 -13.00
C ILE A 2 14.81 18.33 -12.68
N TYR A 3 14.59 18.78 -11.44
CA TYR A 3 13.31 19.39 -11.01
C TYR A 3 12.82 20.55 -11.90
N SER A 4 13.72 21.49 -12.27
CA SER A 4 13.38 22.64 -13.14
C SER A 4 13.09 22.28 -14.60
N THR A 5 13.35 21.04 -15.02
CA THR A 5 12.95 20.52 -16.36
C THR A 5 11.62 19.77 -16.35
N PHE A 6 11.06 19.45 -15.18
CA PHE A 6 9.71 18.90 -15.02
C PHE A 6 8.72 19.88 -14.40
N ASP A 7 9.17 20.99 -13.82
CA ASP A 7 8.31 22.03 -13.25
C ASP A 7 7.46 22.73 -14.33
N ALA A 8 6.28 22.17 -14.56
CA ALA A 8 5.20 22.73 -15.36
C ALA A 8 4.20 23.55 -14.52
N GLY A 9 4.59 24.00 -13.32
CA GLY A 9 3.72 24.74 -12.39
C GLY A 9 2.70 23.88 -11.64
N ASN A 10 2.83 22.54 -11.70
CA ASN A 10 1.88 21.57 -11.12
C ASN A 10 2.33 20.97 -9.78
N PHE A 11 3.41 21.48 -9.17
CA PHE A 11 3.94 20.98 -7.90
C PHE A 11 3.48 21.82 -6.71
N TYR A 12 2.98 21.15 -5.66
CA TYR A 12 2.70 21.77 -4.37
C TYR A 12 3.97 21.68 -3.49
N VAL A 13 4.74 22.76 -3.45
CA VAL A 13 5.95 22.85 -2.63
C VAL A 13 5.55 23.23 -1.20
N ILE A 14 5.88 22.36 -0.24
CA ILE A 14 5.73 22.65 1.19
C ILE A 14 7.04 23.27 1.68
N PRO A 15 7.04 24.51 2.18
CA PRO A 15 8.26 25.21 2.57
C PRO A 15 8.75 24.79 3.95
N GLY A 16 10.07 24.63 4.10
CA GLY A 16 10.73 24.48 5.41
C GLY A 16 11.06 23.04 5.79
N SER A 17 12.13 22.89 6.56
CA SER A 17 12.66 21.60 7.02
C SER A 17 13.41 21.79 8.35
N PRO A 18 13.40 20.77 9.25
CA PRO A 18 14.21 20.77 10.46
C PRO A 18 15.63 20.23 10.23
N ALA A 19 15.93 19.64 9.06
CA ALA A 19 17.16 18.90 8.79
C ALA A 19 18.41 19.79 8.83
N GLU A 20 18.33 21.00 8.27
CA GLU A 20 19.42 21.96 8.15
C GLU A 20 19.90 22.43 9.53
N THR A 21 18.97 22.62 10.46
CA THR A 21 19.26 22.93 11.87
C THR A 21 19.79 21.72 12.63
N LEU A 22 19.27 20.50 12.37
CA LEU A 22 19.81 19.27 12.99
C LEU A 22 21.23 18.95 12.51
N GLU A 23 21.52 19.13 11.23
CA GLU A 23 22.87 19.02 10.66
C GLU A 23 23.80 20.05 11.28
N ALA A 24 23.35 21.31 11.42
CA ALA A 24 24.14 22.35 12.05
C ALA A 24 24.43 22.06 13.54
N GLU A 25 23.43 21.68 14.33
CA GLU A 25 23.62 21.32 15.74
C GLU A 25 24.52 20.08 15.89
N ALA A 26 24.40 19.08 15.01
CA ALA A 26 25.27 17.90 15.00
C ALA A 26 26.72 18.22 14.57
N PHE A 27 26.92 19.07 13.55
CA PHE A 27 28.25 19.50 13.11
C PHE A 27 28.98 20.25 14.24
N MET A 28 28.29 21.19 14.90
CA MET A 28 28.83 21.94 16.04
C MET A 28 29.08 21.05 17.28
N ALA A 29 28.32 19.98 17.47
CA ALA A 29 28.56 19.02 18.54
C ALA A 29 29.80 18.14 18.31
N LEU A 30 30.12 17.84 17.04
CA LEU A 30 31.27 17.04 16.62
C LEU A 30 32.57 17.88 16.52
N GLN A 31 32.50 19.08 15.96
CA GLN A 31 33.66 19.95 15.66
C GLN A 31 34.04 20.85 16.85
N LYS A 32 34.44 20.25 17.97
CA LYS A 32 34.84 21.03 19.17
C LYS A 32 36.24 21.65 19.09
N ASP A 33 37.12 21.14 18.24
CA ASP A 33 38.53 21.55 18.17
C ASP A 33 38.91 22.20 16.82
N ASN A 34 39.28 23.49 16.87
CA ASN A 34 40.21 24.14 15.94
C ASN A 34 39.94 24.04 14.42
N LEU A 35 38.69 24.12 13.97
CA LEU A 35 38.32 24.29 12.55
C LEU A 35 39.15 25.37 11.83
N ARG A 36 39.43 26.52 12.48
CA ARG A 36 40.26 27.60 11.91
C ARG A 36 41.70 27.15 11.64
N ALA A 37 42.32 26.43 12.57
CA ALA A 37 43.69 25.94 12.38
C ALA A 37 43.78 24.87 11.28
N ASN A 38 42.74 24.05 11.11
CA ASN A 38 42.65 23.09 10.01
C ASN A 38 42.59 23.76 8.61
N MET A 39 42.10 25.01 8.55
CA MET A 39 42.14 25.87 7.35
C MET A 39 43.33 26.85 7.34
N GLY A 40 44.26 26.77 8.31
CA GLY A 40 45.43 27.64 8.40
C GLY A 40 45.16 29.08 8.87
N TYR A 41 43.99 29.36 9.43
CA TYR A 41 43.61 30.69 9.93
C TYR A 41 43.93 30.87 11.43
N GLY A 42 44.29 32.10 11.82
CA GLY A 42 44.54 32.49 13.20
C GLY A 42 43.25 32.58 14.04
N PRO A 43 43.34 32.51 15.38
CA PRO A 43 42.18 32.68 16.26
C PRO A 43 41.63 34.10 16.22
N GLU A 44 42.51 35.09 16.05
CA GLU A 44 42.18 36.53 15.99
C GLU A 44 41.92 37.04 14.56
N ASP A 45 42.00 36.18 13.54
CA ASP A 45 41.67 36.55 12.15
C ASP A 45 40.18 36.84 11.99
N VAL A 46 39.84 37.77 11.09
CA VAL A 46 38.45 38.11 10.73
C VAL A 46 38.16 37.59 9.33
N ILE A 47 37.24 36.63 9.27
CA ILE A 47 36.89 35.83 8.09
C ILE A 47 35.45 36.16 7.68
N ILE A 48 35.28 36.74 6.49
CA ILE A 48 33.95 36.97 5.90
C ILE A 48 33.66 35.89 4.86
N ALA A 49 32.59 35.14 5.04
CA ALA A 49 32.10 34.21 4.03
C ALA A 49 31.05 34.90 3.13
N ILE A 50 31.35 35.01 1.83
CA ILE A 50 30.36 35.36 0.81
C ILE A 50 29.77 34.05 0.28
N VAL A 51 28.48 33.85 0.51
CA VAL A 51 27.69 32.69 0.05
C VAL A 51 26.64 33.13 -0.95
N GLY A 52 26.03 32.20 -1.69
CA GLY A 52 25.04 32.52 -2.71
C GLY A 52 23.95 31.48 -2.89
N SER A 53 23.19 31.63 -3.95
CA SER A 53 22.18 30.68 -4.40
C SER A 53 22.81 29.36 -4.86
N ARG A 54 22.08 28.25 -4.69
CA ARG A 54 22.35 26.98 -5.39
C ARG A 54 22.08 27.08 -6.90
N PHE A 55 21.27 28.05 -7.32
CA PHE A 55 20.88 28.23 -8.72
C PHE A 55 21.86 29.14 -9.47
N LEU A 56 22.52 28.61 -10.50
CA LEU A 56 23.34 29.39 -11.42
C LEU A 56 22.46 30.33 -12.26
N TYR A 57 22.54 31.64 -11.99
CA TYR A 57 21.73 32.66 -12.68
C TYR A 57 22.57 33.78 -13.32
N LYS A 58 22.03 34.37 -14.39
CA LYS A 58 22.65 35.49 -15.11
C LYS A 58 22.70 36.75 -14.25
N GLY A 59 23.83 36.96 -13.57
CA GLY A 59 24.04 38.08 -12.65
C GLY A 59 24.73 37.70 -11.34
N MET A 60 24.93 36.41 -11.06
CA MET A 60 25.62 35.93 -9.84
C MET A 60 26.96 36.63 -9.59
N TRP A 61 27.82 36.73 -10.61
CA TRP A 61 29.12 37.39 -10.49
C TRP A 61 29.02 38.90 -10.21
N LEU A 62 27.96 39.58 -10.70
CA LEU A 62 27.70 40.99 -10.38
C LEU A 62 27.29 41.17 -8.92
N GLY A 63 26.58 40.19 -8.35
CA GLY A 63 26.28 40.12 -6.92
C GLY A 63 27.56 40.10 -6.07
N HIS A 64 28.44 39.14 -6.32
CA HIS A 64 29.72 39.03 -5.63
C HIS A 64 30.62 40.26 -5.86
N ALA A 65 30.65 40.83 -7.07
CA ALA A 65 31.37 42.08 -7.35
C ALA A 65 30.85 43.28 -6.54
N ILE A 66 29.54 43.38 -6.32
CA ILE A 66 28.93 44.44 -5.50
C ILE A 66 29.30 44.27 -4.02
N VAL A 67 29.26 43.04 -3.49
CA VAL A 67 29.69 42.75 -2.11
C VAL A 67 31.19 43.05 -1.93
N LEU A 68 32.06 42.59 -2.82
CA LEU A 68 33.50 42.89 -2.77
C LEU A 68 33.79 44.39 -2.88
N ARG A 69 32.99 45.16 -3.65
CA ARG A 69 33.08 46.62 -3.71
C ARG A 69 32.55 47.31 -2.45
N ALA A 70 31.67 46.66 -1.69
CA ALA A 70 31.22 47.14 -0.38
C ALA A 70 32.23 46.86 0.74
N LEU A 71 32.91 45.71 0.71
CA LEU A 71 33.92 45.30 1.70
C LEU A 71 35.20 46.13 1.68
N LYS A 72 35.54 46.76 0.54
CA LYS A 72 36.83 47.44 0.36
C LYS A 72 37.25 48.43 1.47
N PRO A 73 36.38 49.30 2.04
CA PRO A 73 36.79 50.23 3.09
C PRO A 73 37.30 49.52 4.36
N LEU A 74 36.74 48.36 4.72
CA LEU A 74 37.23 47.57 5.88
C LEU A 74 38.69 47.15 5.69
N LEU A 75 39.07 46.76 4.48
CA LEU A 75 40.45 46.40 4.17
C LEU A 75 41.40 47.59 4.38
N GLU A 76 40.96 48.81 4.09
CA GLU A 76 41.76 50.02 4.32
C GLU A 76 41.95 50.27 5.83
N ASP A 77 40.92 50.06 6.66
CA ASP A 77 41.03 50.11 8.13
C ASP A 77 41.98 49.03 8.69
N PHE A 78 41.91 47.79 8.22
CA PHE A 78 42.83 46.71 8.65
C PHE A 78 44.27 46.96 8.20
N LEU A 79 44.50 47.54 7.02
CA LEU A 79 45.86 47.83 6.53
C LEU A 79 46.52 49.03 7.23
N LEU A 80 45.72 49.95 7.79
CA LEU A 80 46.22 51.12 8.54
C LEU A 80 46.62 50.78 9.99
N ASN A 81 45.98 49.79 10.62
CA ASN A 81 46.26 49.41 12.03
C ASN A 81 47.46 48.45 12.21
N LYS A 82 48.41 48.45 11.27
CA LYS A 82 49.49 47.45 11.16
C LYS A 82 50.52 47.41 12.30
N ASP A 83 50.55 48.41 13.16
CA ASP A 83 51.70 48.65 14.05
C ASP A 83 51.81 47.71 15.26
N ASN A 84 50.85 46.78 15.51
CA ASN A 84 51.03 45.68 16.49
C ASN A 84 50.04 44.49 16.45
N SER A 85 49.08 44.39 15.51
CA SER A 85 48.10 43.29 15.51
C SER A 85 48.50 42.08 14.66
N SER A 86 48.38 40.87 15.23
CA SER A 86 48.57 39.58 14.53
C SER A 86 47.39 39.13 13.66
N ALA A 87 46.24 39.81 13.78
CA ALA A 87 44.99 39.50 13.08
C ALA A 87 45.06 39.82 11.58
N GLN A 88 44.64 38.86 10.75
CA GLN A 88 44.47 39.04 9.31
C GLN A 88 43.00 39.19 8.93
N PHE A 89 42.72 39.98 7.89
CA PHE A 89 41.40 40.09 7.27
C PHE A 89 41.33 39.20 6.02
N ARG A 90 40.34 38.32 5.94
CA ARG A 90 40.17 37.33 4.87
C ARG A 90 38.72 37.26 4.38
N ILE A 91 38.55 36.97 3.09
CA ILE A 91 37.26 36.81 2.44
C ILE A 91 37.23 35.43 1.77
N ILE A 92 36.36 34.54 2.23
CA ILE A 92 36.07 33.28 1.56
C ILE A 92 34.86 33.51 0.66
N VAL A 93 34.98 33.19 -0.62
CA VAL A 93 33.84 33.10 -1.53
C VAL A 93 33.49 31.63 -1.69
N HIS A 94 32.27 31.25 -1.33
CA HIS A 94 31.77 29.89 -1.47
C HIS A 94 30.74 29.81 -2.60
N SER A 95 30.86 28.79 -3.45
CA SER A 95 29.89 28.51 -4.51
C SER A 95 29.79 27.01 -4.79
N GLU A 96 28.66 26.58 -5.35
CA GLU A 96 28.51 25.21 -5.87
C GLU A 96 29.17 25.03 -7.25
N GLU A 97 29.73 26.09 -7.85
CA GLU A 97 30.34 26.01 -9.18
C GLU A 97 31.75 25.39 -9.13
N LEU A 98 31.83 24.10 -9.48
CA LEU A 98 33.07 23.33 -9.58
C LEU A 98 33.96 23.69 -10.80
N THR A 99 33.71 24.80 -11.51
CA THR A 99 34.49 25.17 -12.71
C THR A 99 35.59 26.19 -12.42
N ASN A 100 36.80 25.91 -12.89
CA ASN A 100 37.96 26.81 -12.74
C ASN A 100 37.73 28.21 -13.35
N ASN A 101 36.76 28.36 -14.27
CA ASN A 101 36.45 29.63 -14.91
C ASN A 101 35.97 30.68 -13.89
N TYR A 102 35.22 30.28 -12.87
CA TYR A 102 34.74 31.21 -11.85
C TYR A 102 35.87 31.69 -10.92
N THR A 103 36.84 30.84 -10.59
CA THR A 103 38.05 31.25 -9.84
C THR A 103 38.83 32.34 -10.60
N VAL A 104 39.05 32.16 -11.90
CA VAL A 104 39.73 33.17 -12.76
C VAL A 104 38.92 34.47 -12.86
N ALA A 105 37.59 34.37 -12.91
CA ALA A 105 36.72 35.55 -12.87
C ALA A 105 36.83 36.29 -11.53
N LEU A 106 36.89 35.57 -10.40
CA LEU A 106 37.06 36.14 -9.07
C LEU A 106 38.42 36.82 -8.89
N GLU A 107 39.51 36.20 -9.34
CA GLU A 107 40.85 36.81 -9.37
C GLU A 107 40.86 38.10 -10.21
N THR A 108 40.19 38.09 -11.37
CA THR A 108 40.04 39.26 -12.24
C THR A 108 39.26 40.39 -11.55
N MET A 109 38.18 40.06 -10.83
CA MET A 109 37.41 41.03 -10.03
C MET A 109 38.23 41.58 -8.85
N ALA A 110 38.96 40.73 -8.14
CA ALA A 110 39.85 41.12 -7.05
C ALA A 110 40.94 42.09 -7.52
N HIS A 111 41.62 41.78 -8.62
CA HIS A 111 42.64 42.63 -9.24
C HIS A 111 42.06 43.98 -9.69
N SER A 112 40.92 43.97 -10.37
CA SER A 112 40.21 45.19 -10.82
C SER A 112 39.81 46.10 -9.66
N LEU A 113 39.34 45.53 -8.55
CA LEU A 113 39.01 46.26 -7.31
C LEU A 113 40.26 46.66 -6.48
N LYS A 114 41.45 46.23 -6.89
CA LYS A 114 42.75 46.42 -6.22
C LYS A 114 42.83 45.78 -4.83
N TYR A 115 42.41 44.52 -4.71
CA TYR A 115 42.69 43.69 -3.53
C TYR A 115 44.13 43.13 -3.57
N PRO A 116 44.83 43.04 -2.43
CA PRO A 116 46.04 42.26 -2.28
C PRO A 116 45.81 40.77 -2.59
N GLY A 117 46.81 40.10 -3.17
CA GLY A 117 46.78 38.65 -3.39
C GLY A 117 46.71 37.87 -2.08
N GLY A 118 45.96 36.77 -2.06
CA GLY A 118 45.80 35.90 -0.89
C GLY A 118 44.80 36.37 0.18
N ILE A 119 44.11 37.50 -0.02
CA ILE A 119 43.03 37.95 0.88
C ILE A 119 41.67 37.35 0.51
N ILE A 120 41.44 37.07 -0.78
CA ILE A 120 40.22 36.44 -1.30
C ILE A 120 40.55 34.99 -1.69
N GLU A 121 39.78 34.05 -1.17
CA GLU A 121 39.89 32.61 -1.43
C GLU A 121 38.58 32.07 -2.03
N HIS A 122 38.64 31.10 -2.94
CA HIS A 122 37.46 30.45 -3.53
C HIS A 122 37.39 28.99 -3.06
N ILE A 123 36.31 28.63 -2.36
CA ILE A 123 36.07 27.26 -1.87
C ILE A 123 34.80 26.73 -2.52
N ALA A 124 34.94 25.76 -3.42
CA ALA A 124 33.83 25.18 -4.16
C ALA A 124 33.29 23.89 -3.51
N GLY A 125 31.98 23.66 -3.67
CA GLY A 125 31.32 22.38 -3.40
C GLY A 125 30.77 22.19 -1.98
N ASP A 126 29.56 21.61 -1.91
CA ASP A 126 28.70 21.44 -0.73
C ASP A 126 29.40 20.78 0.48
N LEU A 127 30.32 19.83 0.25
CA LEU A 127 31.11 19.16 1.31
C LEU A 127 31.95 20.12 2.18
N ASN A 128 32.20 21.35 1.73
CA ASN A 128 32.93 22.38 2.45
C ASN A 128 32.03 23.50 3.01
N ALA A 129 30.72 23.50 2.73
CA ALA A 129 29.82 24.58 3.11
C ALA A 129 29.77 24.78 4.64
N ASP A 130 29.57 23.69 5.39
CA ASP A 130 29.49 23.70 6.85
C ASP A 130 30.82 24.13 7.50
N SER A 131 31.98 23.79 6.90
CA SER A 131 33.29 24.19 7.44
C SER A 131 33.65 25.64 7.13
N VAL A 132 33.21 26.20 5.99
CA VAL A 132 33.30 27.63 5.69
C VAL A 132 32.40 28.44 6.62
N LEU A 133 31.13 28.05 6.76
CA LEU A 133 30.20 28.74 7.67
C LEU A 133 30.67 28.65 9.13
N GLY A 134 31.19 27.49 9.56
CA GLY A 134 31.71 27.30 10.91
C GLY A 134 32.93 28.17 11.24
N THR A 135 33.85 28.36 10.28
CA THR A 135 35.06 29.19 10.48
C THR A 135 34.81 30.69 10.40
N ALA A 136 33.84 31.14 9.58
CA ALA A 136 33.52 32.55 9.36
C ALA A 136 33.11 33.33 10.63
N ASP A 137 33.33 34.64 10.61
CA ASP A 137 32.85 35.63 11.59
C ASP A 137 31.55 36.30 11.14
N VAL A 138 31.37 36.50 9.84
CA VAL A 138 30.21 37.16 9.22
C VAL A 138 29.88 36.44 7.91
N VAL A 139 28.59 36.23 7.63
CA VAL A 139 28.12 35.56 6.42
C VAL A 139 27.31 36.54 5.58
N ILE A 140 27.71 36.76 4.32
CA ILE A 140 27.05 37.69 3.39
C ILE A 140 26.41 36.90 2.25
N TYR A 141 25.10 37.07 2.07
CA TYR A 141 24.40 36.52 0.91
C TYR A 141 24.64 37.43 -0.30
N GLY A 142 25.40 36.94 -1.27
CA GLY A 142 25.78 37.68 -2.47
C GLY A 142 24.85 37.51 -3.68
N SER A 143 23.75 36.76 -3.54
CA SER A 143 22.83 36.46 -4.64
C SER A 143 21.55 37.31 -4.58
N PHE A 144 21.23 37.97 -5.70
CA PHE A 144 20.06 38.84 -5.89
C PHE A 144 18.90 38.15 -6.63
N LEU A 145 18.84 36.82 -6.58
CA LEU A 145 17.77 36.02 -7.17
C LEU A 145 16.56 36.02 -6.23
N GLU A 146 15.34 36.08 -6.79
CA GLU A 146 14.13 35.77 -6.03
C GLU A 146 13.92 34.25 -6.05
N GLU A 147 13.96 33.61 -4.90
CA GLU A 147 13.80 32.16 -4.76
C GLU A 147 12.42 31.81 -4.20
N GLN A 148 11.91 30.60 -4.51
CA GLN A 148 10.60 30.14 -4.01
C GLN A 148 10.62 29.76 -2.52
N SER A 149 11.80 29.56 -1.95
CA SER A 149 12.04 29.19 -0.55
C SER A 149 13.16 30.05 0.05
N PHE A 150 13.21 30.13 1.38
CA PHE A 150 14.33 30.79 2.06
C PHE A 150 15.63 29.97 1.86
N PRO A 151 16.79 30.60 1.59
CA PRO A 151 18.03 29.86 1.31
C PRO A 151 18.52 29.03 2.50
N GLU A 152 18.67 27.71 2.32
CA GLU A 152 19.16 26.77 3.34
C GLU A 152 20.50 27.19 3.96
N ILE A 153 21.40 27.75 3.15
CA ILE A 153 22.72 28.22 3.59
C ILE A 153 22.63 29.35 4.64
N LEU A 154 21.55 30.14 4.63
CA LEU A 154 21.27 31.15 5.66
C LEU A 154 20.70 30.53 6.93
N ILE A 155 19.86 29.48 6.82
CA ILE A 155 19.40 28.71 7.98
C ILE A 155 20.61 28.10 8.71
N LYS A 156 21.53 27.46 7.98
CA LYS A 156 22.78 26.92 8.54
C LYS A 156 23.65 28.01 9.17
N ALA A 157 23.84 29.15 8.50
CA ALA A 157 24.62 30.28 9.03
C ALA A 157 24.05 30.85 10.34
N MET A 158 22.73 31.05 10.41
CA MET A 158 22.04 31.48 11.62
C MET A 158 22.13 30.43 12.73
N SER A 159 21.95 29.15 12.42
CA SER A 159 22.09 28.04 13.39
C SER A 159 23.52 27.87 13.95
N PHE A 160 24.55 28.29 13.20
CA PHE A 160 25.94 28.46 13.67
C PHE A 160 26.21 29.76 14.43
N GLU A 161 25.18 30.55 14.74
CA GLU A 161 25.27 31.83 15.47
C GLU A 161 26.14 32.88 14.76
N LYS A 162 26.09 32.90 13.41
CA LYS A 162 26.81 33.87 12.58
C LYS A 162 25.91 35.06 12.21
N PRO A 163 26.39 36.32 12.33
CA PRO A 163 25.69 37.47 11.77
C PRO A 163 25.51 37.31 10.25
N ILE A 164 24.26 37.24 9.80
CA ILE A 164 23.92 37.21 8.37
C ILE A 164 23.66 38.62 7.83
N ILE A 165 24.18 38.91 6.65
CA ILE A 165 23.92 40.14 5.88
C ILE A 165 23.37 39.73 4.52
N ALA A 166 22.09 39.99 4.26
CA ALA A 166 21.38 39.51 3.08
C ALA A 166 20.74 40.66 2.28
N PRO A 167 20.50 40.49 0.96
CA PRO A 167 19.84 41.51 0.19
C PRO A 167 18.35 41.58 0.53
N ASP A 168 17.81 42.78 0.46
CA ASP A 168 16.40 43.05 0.68
C ASP A 168 15.53 42.57 -0.50
N VAL A 169 15.28 41.25 -0.52
CA VAL A 169 14.39 40.56 -1.46
C VAL A 169 13.18 39.96 -0.71
N PRO A 170 11.95 40.03 -1.25
CA PRO A 170 10.72 39.54 -0.62
C PRO A 170 10.82 38.21 0.14
N MET A 171 11.39 37.14 -0.44
CA MET A 171 11.51 35.84 0.22
C MET A 171 12.41 35.88 1.47
N ILE A 172 13.47 36.68 1.46
CA ILE A 172 14.36 36.84 2.62
C ILE A 172 13.70 37.76 3.67
N ARG A 173 13.11 38.89 3.23
CA ARG A 173 12.39 39.83 4.11
C ARG A 173 11.20 39.18 4.84
N LYS A 174 10.61 38.11 4.30
CA LYS A 174 9.54 37.36 4.98
C LYS A 174 10.02 36.75 6.33
N TYR A 175 11.30 36.44 6.46
CA TYR A 175 11.85 35.71 7.61
C TYR A 175 13.00 36.41 8.34
N VAL A 176 13.60 37.44 7.73
CA VAL A 176 14.67 38.26 8.30
C VAL A 176 14.18 39.69 8.54
N ASP A 177 14.17 40.09 9.80
CA ASP A 177 13.89 41.45 10.26
C ASP A 177 15.23 42.20 10.42
N ASP A 178 15.40 43.31 9.69
CA ASP A 178 16.65 44.09 9.72
C ASP A 178 17.00 44.55 11.14
N ARG A 179 18.23 44.26 11.55
CA ARG A 179 18.81 44.56 12.88
C ARG A 179 18.15 43.83 14.05
N VAL A 180 17.34 42.80 13.79
CA VAL A 180 16.72 41.96 14.83
C VAL A 180 17.32 40.56 14.83
N ASN A 181 17.18 39.82 13.72
CA ASN A 181 17.67 38.44 13.57
C ASN A 181 18.68 38.28 12.40
N GLY A 182 18.90 39.36 11.64
CA GLY A 182 19.89 39.48 10.57
C GLY A 182 19.98 40.94 10.11
N TYR A 183 20.71 41.20 9.02
CA TYR A 183 20.80 42.53 8.41
C TYR A 183 20.35 42.49 6.95
N LEU A 184 19.58 43.49 6.51
CA LEU A 184 19.10 43.63 5.13
C LEU A 184 19.72 44.85 4.43
N PHE A 185 20.14 44.68 3.17
CA PHE A 185 20.61 45.81 2.34
C PHE A 185 19.85 45.90 1.01
N PRO A 186 19.40 47.11 0.58
CA PRO A 186 18.80 47.28 -0.73
C PRO A 186 19.81 46.97 -1.84
N LYS A 187 19.45 46.08 -2.77
CA LYS A 187 20.28 45.65 -3.90
C LYS A 187 20.88 46.81 -4.71
N ASP A 188 20.12 47.90 -4.83
CA ASP A 188 20.48 49.10 -5.62
C ASP A 188 21.31 50.13 -4.80
N ASN A 189 21.52 49.92 -3.49
CA ASN A 189 22.17 50.89 -2.60
C ASN A 189 23.35 50.32 -1.80
N ILE A 190 24.50 50.20 -2.47
CA ILE A 190 25.79 49.76 -1.92
C ILE A 190 26.23 50.61 -0.70
N ARG A 191 25.72 51.84 -0.50
CA ARG A 191 26.05 52.67 0.67
C ARG A 191 25.49 52.08 1.97
N VAL A 192 24.31 51.46 1.92
CA VAL A 192 23.69 50.82 3.10
C VAL A 192 24.47 49.57 3.50
N LEU A 193 24.84 48.72 2.53
CA LEU A 193 25.70 47.56 2.80
C LEU A 193 27.03 47.98 3.44
N ARG A 194 27.65 49.08 2.97
CA ARG A 194 28.87 49.64 3.59
C ARG A 194 28.66 50.12 5.02
N GLN A 195 27.52 50.75 5.31
CA GLN A 195 27.18 51.19 6.66
C GLN A 195 26.96 50.00 7.61
N ILE A 196 26.24 48.97 7.17
CA ILE A 196 26.05 47.72 7.90
C ILE A 196 27.40 47.05 8.18
N LEU A 197 28.29 46.96 7.19
CA LEU A 197 29.61 46.36 7.35
C LEU A 197 30.48 47.06 8.42
N LEU A 198 30.42 48.39 8.49
CA LEU A 198 31.11 49.20 9.52
C LEU A 198 30.44 49.15 10.91
N GLU A 199 29.18 48.71 10.97
CA GLU A 199 28.41 48.50 12.20
C GLU A 199 28.62 47.07 12.75
N VAL A 200 28.75 46.08 11.87
CA VAL A 200 29.02 44.68 12.19
C VAL A 200 30.49 44.46 12.54
N ILE A 201 31.42 45.09 11.82
CA ILE A 201 32.87 44.98 12.06
C ILE A 201 33.42 46.35 12.44
N SER A 202 33.90 46.48 13.68
CA SER A 202 34.43 47.73 14.22
C SER A 202 35.76 47.49 14.92
N LYS A 203 36.77 48.34 14.63
CA LYS A 203 38.14 48.22 15.17
C LYS A 203 38.76 46.81 14.98
N GLY A 204 38.42 46.15 13.88
CA GLY A 204 38.91 44.83 13.54
C GLY A 204 38.30 43.65 14.32
N LYS A 205 37.15 43.83 15.00
CA LYS A 205 36.38 42.73 15.63
C LYS A 205 34.87 42.86 15.36
N ILE A 206 34.14 41.76 15.53
CA ILE A 206 32.66 41.76 15.47
C ILE A 206 32.11 42.67 16.59
N SER A 207 31.11 43.50 16.29
CA SER A 207 30.47 44.35 17.30
C SER A 207 29.55 43.53 18.23
N PRO A 208 29.44 43.87 19.53
CA PRO A 208 28.56 43.17 20.45
C PRO A 208 27.08 43.17 20.03
N LEU A 209 26.65 44.19 19.27
CA LEU A 209 25.32 44.27 18.68
C LEU A 209 25.09 43.18 17.63
N ALA A 210 26.06 42.98 16.72
CA ALA A 210 25.97 41.93 15.71
C ALA A 210 26.00 40.52 16.33
N CYS A 211 26.78 40.31 17.39
CA CYS A 211 26.74 39.04 18.15
C CYS A 211 25.37 38.79 18.78
N ASN A 212 24.73 39.81 19.37
CA ASN A 212 23.38 39.69 19.93
C ASN A 212 22.34 39.36 18.85
N ILE A 213 22.40 40.06 17.70
CA ILE A 213 21.53 39.79 16.53
C ILE A 213 21.74 38.38 15.99
N ALA A 214 22.97 37.86 15.98
CA ALA A 214 23.25 36.48 15.56
C ALA A 214 22.68 35.44 16.53
N SER A 215 22.69 35.72 17.85
CA SER A 215 22.07 34.85 18.87
C SER A 215 20.54 34.80 18.74
N ILE A 216 19.90 35.94 18.43
CA ILE A 216 18.48 36.02 18.05
C ILE A 216 18.23 35.31 16.70
N GLY A 217 19.15 35.45 15.74
CA GLY A 217 19.15 34.71 14.47
C GLY A 217 19.08 33.20 14.69
N ARG A 218 19.95 32.67 15.56
CA ARG A 218 19.98 31.25 15.93
C ARG A 218 18.65 30.76 16.52
N SER A 219 18.03 31.53 17.41
CA SER A 219 16.72 31.15 17.98
C SER A 219 15.60 31.20 16.94
N THR A 220 15.66 32.13 15.99
CA THR A 220 14.70 32.22 14.86
C THR A 220 14.87 31.04 13.91
N ALA A 221 16.11 30.76 13.47
CA ALA A 221 16.43 29.70 12.51
C ALA A 221 16.02 28.31 13.00
N LYS A 222 16.00 28.09 14.32
CA LYS A 222 15.53 26.82 14.89
C LYS A 222 14.10 26.49 14.47
N ASN A 223 13.15 27.42 14.58
CA ASN A 223 11.74 27.14 14.26
C ASN A 223 11.26 27.80 12.95
N LEU A 224 12.19 28.17 12.06
CA LEU A 224 11.89 28.82 10.79
C LEU A 224 10.95 27.96 9.93
N MET A 225 9.93 28.59 9.34
CA MET A 225 8.97 27.98 8.41
C MET A 225 8.15 26.80 8.98
N SER A 226 8.24 26.54 10.29
CA SER A 226 7.56 25.41 10.95
C SER A 226 6.03 25.46 10.80
N SER A 227 5.43 26.64 10.91
CA SER A 227 3.98 26.84 10.76
C SER A 227 3.51 26.52 9.35
N GLU A 228 4.17 27.06 8.32
CA GLU A 228 3.82 26.80 6.91
C GLU A 228 4.12 25.37 6.49
N ALA A 229 5.17 24.74 7.02
CA ALA A 229 5.45 23.33 6.82
C ALA A 229 4.32 22.45 7.38
N ILE A 230 3.93 22.70 8.63
CA ILE A 230 2.93 21.90 9.34
C ILE A 230 1.54 22.07 8.73
N ASP A 231 1.13 23.30 8.37
CA ASP A 231 -0.14 23.53 7.69
C ASP A 231 -0.12 22.99 6.25
N GLY A 232 1.01 23.07 5.55
CA GLY A 232 1.20 22.46 4.23
C GLY A 232 1.06 20.93 4.26
N TYR A 233 1.74 20.25 5.19
CA TYR A 233 1.63 18.80 5.35
C TYR A 233 0.24 18.37 5.85
N ALA A 234 -0.37 19.10 6.79
CA ALA A 234 -1.72 18.79 7.27
C ALA A 234 -2.77 18.96 6.16
N SER A 235 -2.67 20.02 5.37
CA SER A 235 -3.52 20.23 4.17
C SER A 235 -3.30 19.13 3.12
N LEU A 236 -2.04 18.76 2.85
CA LEU A 236 -1.71 17.68 1.91
C LEU A 236 -2.31 16.34 2.36
N LEU A 237 -2.18 16.00 3.65
CA LEU A 237 -2.77 14.78 4.22
C LEU A 237 -4.31 14.82 4.16
N GLN A 238 -4.94 15.96 4.48
CA GLN A 238 -6.39 16.11 4.41
C GLN A 238 -6.94 15.91 2.97
N ASN A 239 -6.17 16.30 1.95
CA ASN A 239 -6.57 16.17 0.54
C ASN A 239 -6.23 14.79 -0.08
N ILE A 240 -5.16 14.12 0.39
CA ILE A 240 -4.76 12.79 -0.09
C ILE A 240 -5.53 11.66 0.61
N LEU A 241 -5.72 11.75 1.93
CA LEU A 241 -6.32 10.68 2.73
C LEU A 241 -7.84 10.60 2.54
N ARG A 242 -8.27 9.76 1.60
CA ARG A 242 -9.67 9.36 1.42
C ARG A 242 -10.11 8.42 2.55
N LEU A 243 -10.47 9.01 3.68
CA LEU A 243 -11.02 8.29 4.83
C LEU A 243 -12.46 7.81 4.53
N PRO A 244 -12.82 6.56 4.89
CA PRO A 244 -14.21 6.11 4.89
C PRO A 244 -15.07 6.91 5.88
N SER A 245 -16.38 6.94 5.64
CA SER A 245 -17.41 7.53 6.52
C SER A 245 -17.33 7.07 7.99
N GLU A 246 -16.80 5.87 8.21
CA GLU A 246 -16.64 5.22 9.51
C GLU A 246 -15.50 5.79 10.36
N VAL A 247 -14.61 6.57 9.75
CA VAL A 247 -13.48 7.22 10.43
C VAL A 247 -13.86 8.68 10.65
N SER A 248 -13.82 9.13 11.90
CA SER A 248 -13.95 10.55 12.23
C SER A 248 -12.94 11.36 11.41
N PRO A 249 -13.36 12.33 10.56
CA PRO A 249 -12.42 13.11 9.79
C PRO A 249 -11.47 13.85 10.74
N PRO A 250 -10.21 14.11 10.32
CA PRO A 250 -9.34 14.96 11.09
C PRO A 250 -9.99 16.33 11.29
N LYS A 251 -9.72 16.93 12.45
CA LYS A 251 -10.05 18.33 12.72
C LYS A 251 -9.49 19.24 11.62
N ALA A 252 -10.12 20.38 11.41
CA ALA A 252 -9.62 21.33 10.40
C ALA A 252 -8.19 21.77 10.72
N VAL A 253 -7.40 22.08 9.69
CA VAL A 253 -6.01 22.59 9.85
C VAL A 253 -5.98 23.90 10.68
N SER A 254 -7.08 24.65 10.70
CA SER A 254 -7.30 25.81 11.56
C SER A 254 -7.53 25.50 13.06
N GLU A 255 -7.86 24.26 13.43
CA GLU A 255 -8.01 23.81 14.83
C GLU A 255 -6.72 23.26 15.45
N ILE A 256 -5.64 23.12 14.67
CA ILE A 256 -4.32 22.75 15.19
C ILE A 256 -3.85 23.88 16.12
N ALA A 257 -3.67 23.56 17.40
CA ALA A 257 -3.33 24.56 18.42
C ALA A 257 -1.97 25.23 18.13
N PRO A 258 -1.82 26.54 18.40
CA PRO A 258 -0.70 27.34 17.90
C PRO A 258 0.67 26.86 18.42
N ASN A 259 0.73 26.30 19.62
CA ASN A 259 1.93 25.69 20.21
C ASN A 259 2.51 24.51 19.39
N PHE A 260 1.71 23.90 18.49
CA PHE A 260 2.18 22.88 17.55
C PHE A 260 2.61 23.45 16.20
N LYS A 261 2.26 24.71 15.88
CA LYS A 261 2.65 25.40 14.64
C LYS A 261 3.88 26.30 14.82
N GLU A 262 4.01 26.91 15.99
CA GLU A 262 5.10 27.86 16.30
C GLU A 262 6.48 27.20 16.46
N GLN A 263 6.52 25.89 16.74
CA GLN A 263 7.77 25.17 17.00
C GLN A 263 7.71 23.72 16.50
N TRP A 264 8.83 23.25 15.94
CA TRP A 264 9.01 21.83 15.65
C TRP A 264 8.96 21.01 16.94
N GLN A 265 8.39 19.81 16.87
CA GLN A 265 8.30 18.90 18.02
C GLN A 265 9.63 18.16 18.23
N TRP A 266 10.66 18.90 18.66
CA TRP A 266 12.06 18.48 18.69
C TRP A 266 12.32 17.13 19.36
N HIS A 267 11.61 16.85 20.46
CA HIS A 267 11.64 15.58 21.19
C HIS A 267 11.31 14.33 20.35
N LEU A 268 10.56 14.48 19.24
CA LEU A 268 10.26 13.37 18.32
C LEU A 268 11.47 13.00 17.43
N PHE A 269 12.39 13.92 17.19
CA PHE A 269 13.63 13.67 16.45
C PHE A 269 14.74 13.12 17.38
N GLU A 270 14.75 13.52 18.65
CA GLU A 270 15.65 12.98 19.69
C GLU A 270 15.52 11.45 19.87
N ALA A 271 14.34 10.90 19.55
CA ALA A 271 14.06 9.46 19.59
C ALA A 271 14.80 8.63 18.51
N PHE A 272 15.58 9.25 17.62
CA PHE A 272 16.38 8.59 16.57
C PHE A 272 17.90 8.73 16.77
N PRO A 273 18.48 8.31 17.92
CA PRO A 273 19.91 8.44 18.16
C PRO A 273 20.75 7.65 17.14
N ASN A 274 21.78 8.30 16.60
CA ASN A 274 22.88 7.71 15.83
C ASN A 274 22.54 6.98 14.50
N MET A 275 21.39 7.23 13.86
CA MET A 275 21.06 6.58 12.57
C MET A 275 21.59 7.32 11.32
N THR A 276 22.92 7.42 11.18
CA THR A 276 23.63 7.47 9.88
C THR A 276 23.08 8.39 8.78
N TYR A 277 22.58 9.59 9.11
CA TYR A 277 21.79 10.40 8.17
C TYR A 277 22.58 10.84 6.92
N GLN A 278 23.80 11.33 7.12
CA GLN A 278 24.76 11.66 6.04
C GLN A 278 24.94 10.49 5.05
N ASN A 279 25.14 9.27 5.55
CA ASN A 279 25.31 8.07 4.71
C ASN A 279 24.03 7.66 3.95
N ARG A 280 22.85 8.15 4.36
CA ARG A 280 21.58 7.91 3.66
C ARG A 280 21.34 8.97 2.59
N ALA A 281 21.53 10.25 2.91
CA ALA A 281 21.42 11.37 1.98
C ALA A 281 22.45 11.27 0.84
N LEU A 282 23.73 11.00 1.13
CA LEU A 282 24.73 10.76 0.09
C LEU A 282 24.38 9.53 -0.78
N ARG A 283 23.75 8.49 -0.22
CA ARG A 283 23.31 7.31 -1.00
C ARG A 283 22.09 7.59 -1.87
N SER A 284 21.10 8.38 -1.43
CA SER A 284 19.98 8.77 -2.28
C SER A 284 20.45 9.68 -3.42
N ASN A 285 21.30 10.66 -3.12
CA ASN A 285 21.77 11.61 -4.12
C ASN A 285 22.67 10.90 -5.14
N THR A 286 23.69 10.14 -4.71
CA THR A 286 24.54 9.38 -5.65
C THR A 286 23.82 8.23 -6.39
N PHE A 287 22.66 7.77 -5.91
CA PHE A 287 21.79 6.88 -6.68
C PHE A 287 21.02 7.65 -7.77
N LEU A 288 20.43 8.80 -7.43
CA LEU A 288 19.75 9.68 -8.37
C LEU A 288 20.72 10.22 -9.43
N ASP A 289 21.90 10.71 -9.06
CA ASP A 289 22.94 11.21 -9.99
C ASP A 289 23.37 10.11 -10.99
N LYS A 290 23.52 8.87 -10.54
CA LYS A 290 23.80 7.73 -11.43
C LYS A 290 22.65 7.48 -12.41
N TYR A 291 21.41 7.65 -11.96
CA TYR A 291 20.22 7.53 -12.80
C TYR A 291 20.08 8.71 -13.79
N GLU A 292 20.37 9.95 -13.36
CA GLU A 292 20.44 11.13 -14.23
C GLU A 292 21.52 10.95 -15.32
N HIS A 293 22.71 10.47 -14.96
CA HIS A 293 23.77 10.17 -15.93
C HIS A 293 23.36 9.10 -16.96
N GLN A 294 22.67 8.04 -16.52
CA GLN A 294 22.17 6.99 -17.42
C GLN A 294 21.05 7.50 -18.34
N LEU A 295 20.11 8.31 -17.85
CA LEU A 295 19.05 8.92 -18.68
C LEU A 295 19.62 9.89 -19.73
N ASN A 296 20.59 10.73 -19.35
CA ASN A 296 21.22 11.70 -20.24
C ASN A 296 22.01 11.02 -21.38
N HIS A 297 22.57 9.83 -21.15
CA HIS A 297 23.14 9.01 -22.24
C HIS A 297 22.05 8.38 -23.14
N SER A 298 20.92 7.97 -22.57
CA SER A 298 19.80 7.39 -23.33
C SER A 298 19.15 8.41 -24.28
N GLN A 299 18.94 9.66 -23.84
CA GLN A 299 18.36 10.72 -24.68
C GLN A 299 19.27 11.11 -25.86
N LYS A 300 20.60 11.17 -25.67
CA LYS A 300 21.55 11.52 -26.74
C LYS A 300 21.54 10.54 -27.93
N ASN A 301 21.01 9.33 -27.76
CA ASN A 301 20.95 8.29 -28.78
C ASN A 301 19.59 8.18 -29.49
N ARG A 302 18.61 9.05 -29.19
CA ARG A 302 17.31 9.07 -29.90
C ARG A 302 17.24 10.21 -30.92
N SER A 303 17.84 9.99 -32.09
CA SER A 303 17.57 10.79 -33.29
C SER A 303 16.08 10.72 -33.66
N THR A 304 15.47 11.86 -33.93
CA THR A 304 14.04 11.99 -34.25
C THR A 304 13.65 11.22 -35.51
N THR A 305 12.81 10.21 -35.34
CA THR A 305 12.07 9.56 -36.42
C THR A 305 10.59 9.92 -36.27
N ALA A 306 9.99 10.53 -37.29
CA ALA A 306 8.58 10.90 -37.26
C ALA A 306 7.70 9.65 -37.42
N VAL A 307 6.77 9.43 -36.49
CA VAL A 307 5.78 8.34 -36.58
C VAL A 307 4.66 8.76 -37.53
N SER A 308 4.45 7.98 -38.59
CA SER A 308 3.38 8.22 -39.57
C SER A 308 2.03 7.73 -39.05
N ALA A 309 0.95 8.42 -39.45
CA ALA A 309 -0.40 8.16 -38.96
C ALA A 309 -1.04 6.90 -39.60
N ASN A 310 -0.55 5.70 -39.23
CA ASN A 310 -1.04 4.42 -39.75
C ASN A 310 -1.40 3.37 -38.68
N ASP A 311 -1.02 3.57 -37.41
CA ASP A 311 -1.23 2.57 -36.33
C ASP A 311 -2.71 2.33 -35.96
N VAL A 312 -3.62 3.25 -36.34
CA VAL A 312 -5.06 3.16 -36.06
C VAL A 312 -5.71 1.92 -36.71
N PHE A 313 -5.18 1.44 -37.84
CA PHE A 313 -5.73 0.27 -38.54
C PHE A 313 -5.24 -1.08 -37.98
N VAL A 314 -4.15 -1.10 -37.21
CA VAL A 314 -3.60 -2.34 -36.65
C VAL A 314 -4.29 -2.70 -35.33
N TYR A 315 -4.68 -1.71 -34.52
CA TYR A 315 -5.14 -1.93 -33.15
C TYR A 315 -6.48 -2.72 -33.07
N SER A 316 -7.42 -2.46 -33.98
CA SER A 316 -8.74 -3.12 -34.00
C SER A 316 -8.66 -4.62 -34.31
N LEU A 317 -7.84 -5.02 -35.29
CA LEU A 317 -7.58 -6.42 -35.64
C LEU A 317 -7.00 -7.21 -34.46
N TRP A 318 -6.10 -6.59 -33.69
CA TRP A 318 -5.53 -7.22 -32.50
C TRP A 318 -6.53 -7.31 -31.33
N GLU A 319 -7.50 -6.40 -31.22
CA GLU A 319 -8.59 -6.54 -30.25
C GLU A 319 -9.56 -7.67 -30.65
N GLU A 320 -9.99 -7.76 -31.91
CA GLU A 320 -10.87 -8.86 -32.37
C GLU A 320 -10.19 -10.24 -32.23
N GLU A 321 -8.91 -10.37 -32.59
CA GLU A 321 -8.18 -11.63 -32.35
C GLU A 321 -8.05 -11.93 -30.85
N LYS A 322 -7.79 -10.92 -30.01
CA LYS A 322 -7.69 -11.09 -28.55
C LYS A 322 -9.03 -11.49 -27.91
N TYR A 323 -10.16 -10.94 -28.37
CA TYR A 323 -11.50 -11.39 -27.97
C TYR A 323 -11.78 -12.82 -28.44
N THR A 324 -11.37 -13.18 -29.66
CA THR A 324 -11.51 -14.53 -30.22
C THR A 324 -10.66 -15.55 -29.46
N GLN A 325 -9.41 -15.20 -29.12
CA GLN A 325 -8.53 -15.98 -28.24
C GLN A 325 -9.12 -16.10 -26.82
N LEU A 326 -9.75 -15.06 -26.27
CA LEU A 326 -10.46 -15.13 -24.99
C LEU A 326 -11.64 -16.10 -25.05
N ALA A 327 -12.44 -16.06 -26.12
CA ALA A 327 -13.58 -16.96 -26.32
C ALA A 327 -13.12 -18.42 -26.49
N ILE A 328 -12.07 -18.66 -27.28
CA ILE A 328 -11.48 -19.99 -27.49
C ILE A 328 -10.87 -20.52 -26.19
N THR A 329 -10.11 -19.71 -25.43
CA THR A 329 -9.53 -20.14 -24.15
C THR A 329 -10.58 -20.32 -23.06
N LYS A 330 -11.63 -19.49 -23.00
CA LYS A 330 -12.80 -19.69 -22.13
C LYS A 330 -13.47 -21.03 -22.44
N LYS A 331 -13.78 -21.31 -23.70
CA LYS A 331 -14.38 -22.57 -24.14
C LYS A 331 -13.50 -23.78 -23.82
N ARG A 332 -12.19 -23.70 -24.09
CA ARG A 332 -11.23 -24.77 -23.77
C ARG A 332 -11.14 -25.03 -22.25
N ARG A 333 -11.24 -23.96 -21.45
CA ARG A 333 -11.27 -23.97 -19.99
C ARG A 333 -12.59 -24.52 -19.43
N GLU A 334 -13.69 -24.42 -20.17
CA GLU A 334 -14.99 -25.05 -19.88
C GLU A 334 -14.99 -26.55 -20.27
N ASP A 335 -14.40 -26.91 -21.42
CA ASP A 335 -14.14 -28.30 -21.83
C ASP A 335 -13.20 -29.04 -20.84
N GLU A 336 -12.31 -28.31 -20.15
CA GLU A 336 -11.46 -28.84 -19.07
C GLU A 336 -12.20 -28.96 -17.73
N GLU A 337 -13.17 -28.07 -17.41
CA GLU A 337 -14.06 -28.27 -16.25
C GLU A 337 -14.92 -29.53 -16.39
N LEU A 338 -15.33 -29.87 -17.61
CA LEU A 338 -16.04 -31.12 -17.90
C LEU A 338 -15.17 -32.37 -17.71
N LYS A 339 -13.83 -32.23 -17.71
CA LYS A 339 -12.88 -33.32 -17.41
C LYS A 339 -12.56 -33.43 -15.93
N ASP A 340 -12.21 -32.34 -15.25
CA ASP A 340 -11.83 -32.39 -13.82
C ASP A 340 -13.05 -32.68 -12.90
N ARG A 341 -14.29 -32.56 -13.40
CA ARG A 341 -15.50 -33.11 -12.76
C ARG A 341 -15.61 -34.65 -12.84
N MET A 342 -14.68 -35.32 -13.52
CA MET A 342 -14.42 -36.76 -13.40
C MET A 342 -13.16 -36.96 -12.55
N GLU A 343 -13.29 -37.77 -11.48
CA GLU A 343 -12.19 -38.19 -10.60
C GLU A 343 -11.55 -37.09 -9.74
N GLN A 344 -12.21 -36.74 -8.63
CA GLN A 344 -11.52 -36.17 -7.47
C GLN A 344 -12.11 -36.61 -6.13
N SER A 345 -11.74 -37.83 -5.71
CA SER A 345 -11.91 -38.31 -4.34
C SER A 345 -10.58 -38.13 -3.58
N HIS A 346 -10.55 -37.23 -2.60
CA HIS A 346 -9.45 -36.99 -1.65
C HIS A 346 -8.05 -36.82 -2.27
N GLY A 347 -7.61 -35.55 -2.37
CA GLY A 347 -6.25 -35.20 -2.78
C GLY A 347 -5.21 -35.95 -1.95
N THR A 348 -4.52 -36.87 -2.59
CA THR A 348 -3.47 -37.70 -1.99
C THR A 348 -2.10 -37.09 -2.30
N TRP A 349 -1.03 -37.50 -1.61
CA TRP A 349 0.35 -37.05 -1.93
C TRP A 349 0.73 -37.24 -3.42
N GLU A 350 0.15 -38.24 -4.08
CA GLU A 350 0.31 -38.44 -5.52
C GLU A 350 -0.25 -37.27 -6.36
N ASP A 351 -1.29 -36.58 -5.91
CA ASP A 351 -1.92 -35.48 -6.67
C ASP A 351 -1.16 -34.17 -6.47
N VAL A 352 -0.52 -33.99 -5.30
CA VAL A 352 0.51 -32.97 -5.07
C VAL A 352 1.73 -33.25 -5.98
N TYR A 353 2.15 -34.51 -6.09
CA TYR A 353 3.23 -34.89 -7.01
C TYR A 353 2.84 -34.71 -8.48
N LYS A 354 1.60 -35.06 -8.88
CA LYS A 354 1.06 -34.83 -10.24
C LYS A 354 0.92 -33.34 -10.55
N SER A 355 0.50 -32.50 -9.59
CA SER A 355 0.35 -31.05 -9.79
C SER A 355 1.72 -30.37 -9.91
N ALA A 356 2.67 -30.68 -9.03
CA ALA A 356 4.06 -30.25 -9.14
C ALA A 356 4.67 -30.66 -10.50
N LYS A 357 4.48 -31.91 -10.93
CA LYS A 357 4.97 -32.44 -12.21
C LYS A 357 4.22 -31.92 -13.45
N ARG A 358 3.03 -31.30 -13.28
CA ARG A 358 2.36 -30.49 -14.32
C ARG A 358 2.92 -29.07 -14.34
N ALA A 359 3.14 -28.44 -13.18
CA ALA A 359 3.70 -27.09 -13.07
C ALA A 359 5.15 -27.02 -13.59
N ASP A 360 5.97 -28.04 -13.32
CA ASP A 360 7.34 -28.15 -13.82
C ASP A 360 7.41 -28.31 -15.35
N ARG A 361 6.30 -28.75 -15.98
CA ARG A 361 6.11 -28.80 -17.44
C ARG A 361 5.53 -27.52 -18.04
N SER A 362 4.91 -26.65 -17.25
CA SER A 362 4.37 -25.35 -17.72
C SER A 362 5.37 -24.19 -17.56
N LYS A 363 6.61 -24.46 -17.14
CA LYS A 363 7.68 -23.46 -16.92
C LYS A 363 8.04 -22.58 -18.12
N ASN A 364 7.65 -22.96 -19.34
CA ASN A 364 8.00 -22.22 -20.55
C ASN A 364 7.05 -21.03 -20.85
N ASP A 365 5.84 -21.02 -20.29
CA ASP A 365 4.85 -19.97 -20.55
C ASP A 365 4.61 -19.10 -19.30
N LEU A 366 5.30 -17.94 -19.30
CA LEU A 366 5.08 -16.76 -18.44
C LEU A 366 5.38 -16.90 -16.92
N HIS A 367 6.58 -16.43 -16.58
CA HIS A 367 7.03 -15.96 -15.26
C HIS A 367 7.06 -16.92 -14.05
N GLU A 368 8.06 -16.65 -13.22
CA GLU A 368 8.39 -17.30 -11.95
C GLU A 368 7.17 -17.51 -11.06
N ARG A 369 6.86 -18.77 -10.78
CA ARG A 369 5.79 -19.15 -9.87
C ARG A 369 6.30 -19.01 -8.43
N ASP A 370 5.74 -18.06 -7.68
CA ASP A 370 6.08 -17.76 -6.29
C ASP A 370 6.07 -19.04 -5.43
N GLU A 371 7.16 -19.30 -4.69
CA GLU A 371 7.31 -20.49 -3.84
C GLU A 371 6.15 -20.61 -2.84
N GLY A 372 5.58 -19.47 -2.43
CA GLY A 372 4.42 -19.40 -1.55
C GLY A 372 3.14 -20.06 -2.09
N GLU A 373 2.99 -20.29 -3.41
CA GLU A 373 1.86 -21.12 -3.91
C GLU A 373 2.02 -22.58 -3.46
N LEU A 374 3.23 -23.13 -3.53
CA LEU A 374 3.50 -24.52 -3.17
C LEU A 374 3.32 -24.73 -1.66
N GLU A 375 3.87 -23.83 -0.84
CA GLU A 375 3.70 -23.86 0.62
C GLU A 375 2.22 -23.84 1.03
N ARG A 376 1.40 -22.98 0.40
CA ARG A 376 -0.04 -22.91 0.64
C ARG A 376 -0.77 -24.21 0.30
N THR A 377 -0.37 -24.96 -0.73
CA THR A 377 -1.04 -26.23 -1.05
C THR A 377 -0.85 -27.33 0.02
N GLY A 378 0.15 -27.19 0.91
CA GLY A 378 0.35 -28.10 2.04
C GLY A 378 -0.40 -27.71 3.33
N GLN A 379 -1.02 -26.53 3.40
CA GLN A 379 -1.57 -25.98 4.65
C GLN A 379 -3.10 -26.18 4.79
N PRO A 380 -3.62 -26.34 6.02
CA PRO A 380 -5.05 -26.57 6.22
C PRO A 380 -5.91 -25.30 6.05
N LEU A 381 -5.29 -24.12 6.21
CA LEU A 381 -5.91 -22.78 6.20
C LEU A 381 -5.13 -21.85 5.27
N CYS A 382 -5.84 -20.96 4.57
CA CYS A 382 -5.29 -19.76 3.93
C CYS A 382 -6.16 -18.56 4.35
N ILE A 383 -5.52 -17.46 4.77
CA ILE A 383 -6.16 -16.21 5.17
C ILE A 383 -5.96 -15.18 4.04
N TYR A 384 -7.03 -14.47 3.66
CA TYR A 384 -6.98 -13.43 2.64
C TYR A 384 -7.02 -12.03 3.28
N GLU A 385 -6.15 -11.11 2.86
CA GLU A 385 -6.27 -9.66 3.16
C GLU A 385 -6.85 -8.93 1.94
N PRO A 386 -8.11 -8.45 1.96
CA PRO A 386 -8.66 -7.57 0.94
C PRO A 386 -8.05 -6.18 1.02
N TYR A 387 -7.71 -5.60 -0.14
CA TYR A 387 -7.10 -4.27 -0.19
C TYR A 387 -7.43 -3.47 -1.45
N PHE A 388 -7.25 -2.15 -1.36
CA PHE A 388 -7.49 -1.17 -2.44
C PHE A 388 -6.17 -0.48 -2.85
N GLY A 389 -5.89 -0.43 -4.17
CA GLY A 389 -4.65 0.16 -4.69
C GLY A 389 -3.40 -0.61 -4.26
N GLU A 390 -2.24 0.04 -4.24
CA GLU A 390 -0.96 -0.58 -3.84
C GLU A 390 -0.84 -0.82 -2.32
N GLY A 391 -1.81 -0.35 -1.54
CA GLY A 391 -1.79 -0.36 -0.07
C GLY A 391 -2.18 -1.70 0.54
N SER A 392 -1.21 -2.59 0.74
CA SER A 392 -1.34 -3.79 1.57
C SER A 392 -0.07 -4.04 2.38
N TRP A 393 -0.21 -4.53 3.62
CA TRP A 393 0.87 -4.46 4.61
C TRP A 393 1.97 -5.52 4.32
N PRO A 394 3.20 -5.12 3.92
CA PRO A 394 4.20 -6.10 3.44
C PRO A 394 4.76 -7.05 4.51
N PHE A 395 4.36 -6.87 5.78
CA PHE A 395 4.82 -7.72 6.89
C PHE A 395 3.97 -8.99 7.09
N LEU A 396 2.67 -8.98 6.79
CA LEU A 396 1.80 -10.16 6.93
C LEU A 396 2.18 -11.26 5.92
N HIS A 397 2.48 -10.87 4.69
CA HIS A 397 2.80 -11.77 3.57
C HIS A 397 4.27 -12.19 3.53
N LYS A 398 4.93 -12.23 4.69
CA LYS A 398 6.24 -12.89 4.87
C LYS A 398 6.12 -14.40 5.08
N LYS A 399 4.90 -14.90 5.29
CA LYS A 399 4.56 -16.32 5.42
C LYS A 399 3.48 -16.70 4.40
N SER A 400 3.46 -17.96 4.01
CA SER A 400 2.44 -18.56 3.13
C SER A 400 0.99 -18.42 3.64
N LEU A 401 0.77 -18.29 4.95
CA LEU A 401 -0.57 -18.27 5.57
C LEU A 401 -1.47 -17.13 5.05
N TYR A 402 -0.88 -16.00 4.63
CA TYR A 402 -1.59 -14.81 4.18
C TYR A 402 -1.42 -14.58 2.66
N ARG A 403 -2.51 -14.56 1.89
CA ARG A 403 -2.55 -14.16 0.47
C ARG A 403 -3.26 -12.81 0.31
N GLY A 404 -2.74 -11.91 -0.52
CA GLY A 404 -3.44 -10.65 -0.79
C GLY A 404 -4.57 -10.86 -1.80
N ILE A 405 -5.64 -10.06 -1.71
CA ILE A 405 -6.64 -9.95 -2.77
C ILE A 405 -6.93 -8.48 -3.08
N GLY A 406 -6.42 -8.05 -4.23
CA GLY A 406 -6.56 -6.67 -4.71
C GLY A 406 -7.92 -6.45 -5.35
N LEU A 407 -8.71 -5.53 -4.80
CA LEU A 407 -10.02 -5.13 -5.33
C LEU A 407 -9.92 -4.26 -6.60
N SER A 408 -8.70 -3.92 -7.04
CA SER A 408 -8.42 -3.22 -8.28
C SER A 408 -7.23 -3.86 -9.00
N GLY A 409 -7.39 -4.24 -10.27
CA GLY A 409 -6.34 -4.89 -11.06
C GLY A 409 -5.07 -4.03 -11.26
N LYS A 410 -5.15 -2.71 -11.04
CA LYS A 410 -4.00 -1.78 -11.04
C LYS A 410 -3.25 -1.71 -9.71
N GLY A 411 -3.76 -2.34 -8.64
CA GLY A 411 -3.18 -2.24 -7.28
C GLY A 411 -2.30 -3.42 -6.86
N ARG A 412 -2.20 -4.49 -7.67
CA ARG A 412 -1.46 -5.70 -7.26
C ARG A 412 0.02 -5.41 -6.99
N ARG A 413 0.53 -5.93 -5.86
CA ARG A 413 1.94 -5.81 -5.48
C ARG A 413 2.85 -6.42 -6.56
N PRO A 414 3.88 -5.70 -7.05
CA PRO A 414 4.87 -6.27 -7.95
C PRO A 414 5.55 -7.50 -7.33
N GLY A 415 5.63 -8.60 -8.09
CA GLY A 415 6.33 -9.81 -7.67
C GLY A 415 5.67 -10.60 -6.53
N ARG A 416 4.34 -10.54 -6.38
CA ARG A 416 3.58 -11.33 -5.39
C ARG A 416 2.38 -12.05 -6.01
N ASP A 417 2.09 -13.26 -5.53
CA ASP A 417 0.89 -14.02 -5.88
C ASP A 417 -0.39 -13.49 -5.18
N ASP A 418 -0.74 -12.24 -5.48
CA ASP A 418 -1.97 -11.60 -5.05
C ASP A 418 -3.12 -11.84 -6.05
N VAL A 419 -4.29 -12.16 -5.52
CA VAL A 419 -5.49 -12.42 -6.33
C VAL A 419 -6.03 -11.11 -6.91
N ASP A 420 -6.23 -11.08 -8.23
CA ASP A 420 -6.88 -9.99 -8.95
C ASP A 420 -8.40 -10.17 -8.88
N ALA A 421 -9.08 -9.49 -7.94
CA ALA A 421 -10.51 -9.71 -7.71
C ALA A 421 -11.39 -9.32 -8.92
N PRO A 422 -11.17 -8.17 -9.61
CA PRO A 422 -11.92 -7.84 -10.83
C PRO A 422 -11.72 -8.83 -11.99
N SER A 423 -10.58 -9.53 -12.07
CA SER A 423 -10.40 -10.63 -13.05
C SER A 423 -11.25 -11.87 -12.75
N ARG A 424 -11.69 -12.03 -11.49
CA ARG A 424 -12.52 -13.16 -11.02
C ARG A 424 -13.99 -12.81 -10.94
N LEU A 425 -14.32 -11.56 -10.61
CA LEU A 425 -15.69 -11.06 -10.48
C LEU A 425 -15.84 -9.76 -11.27
N PRO A 426 -16.34 -9.80 -12.53
CA PRO A 426 -16.39 -8.65 -13.42
C PRO A 426 -17.13 -7.43 -12.85
N LEU A 427 -18.09 -7.65 -11.94
CA LEU A 427 -18.80 -6.63 -11.16
C LEU A 427 -17.83 -5.61 -10.49
N LEU A 428 -16.67 -6.04 -10.02
CA LEU A 428 -15.68 -5.19 -9.34
C LEU A 428 -14.87 -4.28 -10.28
N ASN A 429 -15.06 -4.41 -11.61
CA ASN A 429 -14.58 -3.39 -12.56
C ASN A 429 -15.44 -2.12 -12.49
N ASN A 430 -16.72 -2.23 -12.09
CA ASN A 430 -17.54 -1.06 -11.81
C ASN A 430 -17.11 -0.45 -10.47
N GLY A 431 -16.61 0.78 -10.52
CA GLY A 431 -16.19 1.51 -9.33
C GLY A 431 -17.30 1.73 -8.29
N TYR A 432 -18.56 1.83 -8.73
CA TYR A 432 -19.72 1.88 -7.83
C TYR A 432 -19.78 0.61 -6.96
N TYR A 433 -19.92 -0.56 -7.58
CA TYR A 433 -20.09 -1.81 -6.84
C TYR A 433 -18.85 -2.27 -6.08
N ARG A 434 -17.64 -2.00 -6.60
CA ARG A 434 -16.40 -2.26 -5.86
C ARG A 434 -16.32 -1.46 -4.56
N ASP A 435 -16.63 -0.16 -4.62
CA ASP A 435 -16.56 0.70 -3.44
C ASP A 435 -17.73 0.36 -2.48
N LEU A 436 -18.94 0.11 -3.01
CA LEU A 436 -20.16 -0.25 -2.26
C LEU A 436 -20.03 -1.54 -1.45
N LEU A 437 -19.51 -2.59 -2.07
CA LEU A 437 -19.33 -3.91 -1.45
C LEU A 437 -18.06 -3.99 -0.60
N SER A 438 -17.08 -3.10 -0.82
CA SER A 438 -15.87 -2.99 0.02
C SER A 438 -15.13 -4.34 0.13
N ASP A 439 -14.54 -4.65 1.28
CA ASP A 439 -13.89 -5.94 1.61
C ASP A 439 -14.78 -7.16 1.26
N TYR A 440 -16.12 -7.03 1.29
CA TYR A 440 -17.07 -8.10 0.98
C TYR A 440 -17.02 -8.55 -0.50
N GLY A 441 -16.61 -7.65 -1.41
CA GLY A 441 -16.39 -7.98 -2.82
C GLY A 441 -15.33 -9.07 -3.01
N ALA A 442 -14.35 -9.16 -2.10
CA ALA A 442 -13.33 -10.21 -2.13
C ALA A 442 -13.92 -11.60 -1.83
N PHE A 443 -14.94 -11.70 -0.96
CA PHE A 443 -15.58 -12.96 -0.61
C PHE A 443 -16.24 -13.57 -1.86
N PHE A 444 -17.03 -12.76 -2.56
CA PHE A 444 -17.66 -13.09 -3.82
C PHE A 444 -16.64 -13.46 -4.92
N ALA A 445 -15.53 -12.72 -5.02
CA ALA A 445 -14.48 -12.99 -6.01
C ALA A 445 -13.68 -14.29 -5.75
N ILE A 446 -13.54 -14.72 -4.50
CA ILE A 446 -12.92 -16.02 -4.15
C ILE A 446 -13.90 -17.18 -4.32
N ALA A 447 -15.16 -16.99 -3.92
CA ALA A 447 -16.19 -18.02 -4.03
C ALA A 447 -16.53 -18.38 -5.50
N ASN A 448 -16.47 -17.42 -6.42
CA ASN A 448 -16.66 -17.67 -7.86
C ASN A 448 -15.59 -18.65 -8.40
N LYS A 449 -15.97 -19.90 -8.71
CA LYS A 449 -15.05 -21.00 -9.05
C LYS A 449 -13.94 -21.22 -8.01
N ILE A 450 -14.32 -21.40 -6.75
CA ILE A 450 -13.39 -21.52 -5.61
C ILE A 450 -12.29 -22.59 -5.82
N ASP A 451 -12.62 -23.77 -6.37
CA ASP A 451 -11.71 -24.92 -6.57
C ASP A 451 -10.47 -24.62 -7.44
N ARG A 452 -10.52 -23.53 -8.21
CA ARG A 452 -9.42 -23.03 -9.04
C ARG A 452 -8.38 -22.22 -8.29
N LEU A 453 -8.77 -21.63 -7.15
CA LEU A 453 -8.01 -20.60 -6.45
C LEU A 453 -7.64 -21.03 -5.03
N HIS A 454 -8.56 -21.69 -4.35
CA HIS A 454 -8.49 -22.06 -2.94
C HIS A 454 -8.82 -23.53 -2.78
N ARG A 455 -7.84 -24.32 -2.31
CA ARG A 455 -7.96 -25.78 -2.16
C ARG A 455 -7.80 -26.25 -0.71
N ASN A 456 -7.59 -25.31 0.20
CA ASN A 456 -7.41 -25.55 1.62
C ASN A 456 -8.76 -25.91 2.27
N ALA A 457 -8.73 -26.74 3.31
CA ALA A 457 -9.95 -27.18 4.01
C ALA A 457 -10.64 -26.04 4.80
N TRP A 458 -9.89 -24.99 5.15
CA TRP A 458 -10.36 -23.79 5.83
C TRP A 458 -9.96 -22.54 5.05
N ILE A 459 -10.78 -21.50 5.19
CA ILE A 459 -10.57 -20.16 4.64
C ILE A 459 -10.72 -19.14 5.76
N GLY A 460 -9.91 -18.08 5.72
CA GLY A 460 -10.09 -16.93 6.59
C GLY A 460 -9.91 -15.62 5.85
N PHE A 461 -10.30 -14.55 6.54
CA PHE A 461 -10.18 -13.18 6.09
C PHE A 461 -9.62 -12.31 7.21
N GLN A 462 -8.83 -11.32 6.84
CA GLN A 462 -8.27 -10.28 7.70
C GLN A 462 -8.58 -8.95 7.01
N SER A 463 -9.36 -8.07 7.63
CA SER A 463 -9.50 -6.71 7.09
C SER A 463 -8.23 -5.91 7.37
N TRP A 464 -7.77 -5.13 6.39
CA TRP A 464 -6.68 -4.17 6.56
C TRP A 464 -6.93 -3.19 7.73
N ARG A 465 -8.20 -2.97 8.09
CA ARG A 465 -8.67 -2.18 9.24
C ARG A 465 -8.21 -2.78 10.58
N ALA A 466 -8.30 -4.11 10.71
CA ALA A 466 -7.82 -4.83 11.88
C ALA A 466 -6.29 -4.78 11.96
N THR A 467 -5.60 -4.91 10.82
CA THR A 467 -4.14 -4.75 10.72
C THR A 467 -3.71 -3.35 11.18
N ALA A 468 -4.40 -2.29 10.74
CA ALA A 468 -4.14 -0.90 11.16
C ALA A 468 -4.39 -0.66 12.66
N ARG A 469 -5.33 -1.39 13.27
CA ARG A 469 -5.60 -1.37 14.73
C ARG A 469 -4.68 -2.29 15.55
N LYS A 470 -3.64 -2.88 14.94
CA LYS A 470 -2.75 -3.91 15.53
C LYS A 470 -3.46 -5.20 15.98
N ALA A 471 -4.69 -5.43 15.52
CA ALA A 471 -5.48 -6.63 15.82
C ALA A 471 -5.26 -7.75 14.79
N SER A 472 -4.03 -7.88 14.28
CA SER A 472 -3.58 -9.02 13.48
C SER A 472 -3.06 -10.14 14.39
N LEU A 473 -3.29 -11.40 14.03
CA LEU A 473 -2.78 -12.55 14.78
C LEU A 473 -1.25 -12.50 14.94
N SER A 474 -0.75 -12.81 16.13
CA SER A 474 0.65 -13.07 16.40
C SER A 474 1.06 -14.46 15.89
N ILE A 475 2.37 -14.71 15.77
CA ILE A 475 2.90 -16.05 15.42
C ILE A 475 2.41 -17.14 16.38
N ILE A 476 2.13 -16.80 17.64
CA ILE A 476 1.60 -17.72 18.64
C ILE A 476 0.12 -18.02 18.36
N ALA A 477 -0.66 -16.99 18.03
CA ALA A 477 -2.08 -17.12 17.71
C ALA A 477 -2.33 -17.80 16.35
N GLU A 478 -1.49 -17.54 15.33
CA GLU A 478 -1.47 -18.28 14.06
C GLU A 478 -1.31 -19.79 14.30
N ASN A 479 -0.30 -20.19 15.09
CA ASN A 479 -0.03 -21.59 15.39
C ASN A 479 -1.16 -22.22 16.20
N ALA A 480 -1.67 -21.54 17.23
CA ALA A 480 -2.80 -22.03 18.03
C ALA A 480 -4.08 -22.24 17.18
N LEU A 481 -4.33 -21.36 16.21
CA LEU A 481 -5.44 -21.50 15.25
C LEU A 481 -5.24 -22.74 14.34
N LEU A 482 -4.03 -22.93 13.80
CA LEU A 482 -3.70 -24.09 12.97
C LEU A 482 -3.82 -25.41 13.78
N ASP A 483 -3.37 -25.44 15.02
CA ASP A 483 -3.46 -26.61 15.90
C ASP A 483 -4.92 -26.95 16.27
N ALA A 484 -5.75 -25.94 16.57
CA ALA A 484 -7.18 -26.14 16.83
C ALA A 484 -7.95 -26.64 15.61
N ILE A 485 -7.55 -26.21 14.40
CA ILE A 485 -8.06 -26.68 13.12
C ILE A 485 -7.66 -28.15 12.86
N GLN A 486 -6.37 -28.48 13.02
CA GLN A 486 -5.86 -29.84 12.79
C GLN A 486 -6.43 -30.86 13.79
N SER A 487 -6.48 -30.51 15.08
CA SER A 487 -7.10 -31.31 16.13
C SER A 487 -8.63 -31.33 16.08
N LYS A 488 -9.25 -30.53 15.20
CA LYS A 488 -10.72 -30.36 15.05
C LYS A 488 -11.42 -29.99 16.36
N ARG A 489 -10.73 -29.27 17.26
CA ARG A 489 -11.12 -29.02 18.66
C ARG A 489 -12.56 -28.50 18.85
N TYR A 490 -13.02 -27.64 17.95
CA TYR A 490 -14.39 -27.08 17.96
C TYR A 490 -15.29 -27.59 16.82
N GLY A 491 -14.76 -28.48 15.96
CA GLY A 491 -15.47 -29.02 14.79
C GLY A 491 -15.70 -27.97 13.72
N ASP A 492 -16.96 -27.66 13.45
CA ASP A 492 -17.41 -26.66 12.48
C ASP A 492 -17.71 -25.34 13.22
N ALA A 493 -16.79 -24.39 13.08
CA ALA A 493 -16.72 -23.18 13.89
C ALA A 493 -16.25 -21.98 13.08
N LEU A 494 -16.79 -20.81 13.41
CA LEU A 494 -16.21 -19.51 13.10
C LEU A 494 -15.20 -19.17 14.22
N TYR A 495 -13.91 -19.17 13.88
CA TYR A 495 -12.88 -18.53 14.70
C TYR A 495 -12.84 -17.04 14.35
N PHE A 496 -12.77 -16.13 15.32
CA PHE A 496 -12.65 -14.69 15.07
C PHE A 496 -11.80 -14.02 16.14
N TRP A 497 -11.13 -12.91 15.82
CA TRP A 497 -10.14 -12.27 16.70
C TRP A 497 -10.33 -10.77 16.94
N VAL A 498 -11.33 -10.14 16.31
CA VAL A 498 -11.73 -8.74 16.60
C VAL A 498 -13.14 -8.72 17.16
N ARG A 499 -13.30 -8.19 18.38
CA ARG A 499 -14.51 -8.28 19.20
C ARG A 499 -15.33 -6.98 19.18
N MET A 500 -16.66 -7.11 19.18
CA MET A 500 -17.61 -5.99 19.20
C MET A 500 -17.58 -5.18 20.51
N ASP A 501 -17.35 -5.84 21.66
CA ASP A 501 -17.31 -5.22 22.99
C ASP A 501 -16.03 -4.42 23.29
N MET A 502 -15.01 -4.59 22.43
CA MET A 502 -13.72 -3.90 22.48
C MET A 502 -13.55 -2.91 21.31
N ASP A 503 -14.56 -2.72 20.46
CA ASP A 503 -14.51 -1.77 19.36
C ASP A 503 -14.72 -0.34 19.88
N SER A 504 -13.87 0.61 19.48
CA SER A 504 -14.05 2.04 19.76
C SER A 504 -15.37 2.60 19.22
N ARG A 505 -16.03 1.91 18.30
CA ARG A 505 -17.39 2.21 17.81
C ARG A 505 -18.50 1.85 18.81
N ASN A 506 -18.22 1.08 19.89
CA ASN A 506 -19.20 0.65 20.90
C ASN A 506 -18.82 1.04 22.35
N PRO A 507 -18.58 2.34 22.65
CA PRO A 507 -18.11 2.77 23.98
C PRO A 507 -19.09 2.45 25.12
N SER A 508 -20.38 2.29 24.81
CA SER A 508 -21.44 1.98 25.78
C SER A 508 -21.78 0.49 25.87
N GLN A 509 -21.02 -0.40 25.20
CA GLN A 509 -21.22 -1.85 25.16
C GLN A 509 -22.69 -2.27 24.89
N THR A 510 -23.27 -1.65 23.85
CA THR A 510 -24.65 -1.91 23.40
C THR A 510 -24.82 -3.31 22.81
N ASP A 511 -26.08 -3.79 22.78
CA ASP A 511 -26.45 -5.07 22.15
C ASP A 511 -26.16 -5.09 20.64
N PHE A 512 -26.15 -6.28 20.05
CA PHE A 512 -25.82 -6.49 18.63
C PHE A 512 -26.60 -5.59 17.66
N TRP A 513 -27.92 -5.46 17.84
CA TRP A 513 -28.76 -4.73 16.90
C TRP A 513 -28.67 -3.22 17.14
N SER A 514 -28.54 -2.77 18.39
CA SER A 514 -28.30 -1.36 18.71
C SER A 514 -26.90 -0.88 18.34
N PHE A 515 -25.88 -1.73 18.42
CA PHE A 515 -24.56 -1.47 17.82
C PHE A 515 -24.68 -1.33 16.29
N CYS A 516 -25.41 -2.24 15.64
CA CYS A 516 -25.62 -2.19 14.20
C CYS A 516 -26.29 -0.87 13.77
N ASP A 517 -27.31 -0.41 14.50
CA ASP A 517 -27.93 0.91 14.24
C ASP A 517 -26.95 2.06 14.49
N ALA A 518 -26.21 2.04 15.60
CA ALA A 518 -25.26 3.09 15.95
C ALA A 518 -24.18 3.29 14.86
N VAL A 519 -23.70 2.21 14.24
CA VAL A 519 -22.75 2.31 13.12
C VAL A 519 -23.42 2.58 11.76
N ASN A 520 -24.71 2.31 11.58
CA ASN A 520 -25.46 2.52 10.32
C ASN A 520 -26.53 3.62 10.41
N ALA A 521 -26.22 4.75 11.06
CA ALA A 521 -27.06 5.95 11.13
C ALA A 521 -28.51 5.74 11.65
N GLY A 522 -28.74 4.71 12.46
CA GLY A 522 -30.05 4.35 13.02
C GLY A 522 -30.89 3.37 12.17
N ASN A 523 -30.43 3.02 10.96
CA ASN A 523 -31.25 2.35 9.96
C ASN A 523 -30.88 0.87 9.72
N CYS A 524 -29.99 0.25 10.50
CA CYS A 524 -29.61 -1.16 10.31
C CYS A 524 -30.78 -2.11 10.54
N LYS A 525 -31.50 -1.98 11.67
CA LYS A 525 -32.63 -2.85 12.02
C LYS A 525 -33.66 -2.88 10.90
N PHE A 526 -33.99 -1.71 10.33
CA PHE A 526 -34.91 -1.57 9.21
C PHE A 526 -34.34 -2.18 7.92
N ALA A 527 -33.15 -1.76 7.46
CA ALA A 527 -32.58 -2.28 6.21
C ALA A 527 -32.35 -3.81 6.25
N PHE A 528 -32.06 -4.37 7.42
CA PHE A 528 -31.91 -5.82 7.61
C PHE A 528 -33.27 -6.54 7.59
N SER A 529 -34.32 -6.01 8.22
CA SER A 529 -35.65 -6.63 8.19
C SER A 529 -36.27 -6.54 6.79
N GLU A 530 -36.13 -5.41 6.10
CA GLU A 530 -36.53 -5.24 4.69
C GLU A 530 -35.82 -6.24 3.78
N ALA A 531 -34.48 -6.29 3.79
CA ALA A 531 -33.71 -7.22 2.95
C ALA A 531 -34.02 -8.69 3.27
N MET A 532 -34.20 -9.07 4.53
CA MET A 532 -34.67 -10.42 4.90
C MET A 532 -36.08 -10.71 4.37
N ARG A 533 -37.02 -9.76 4.49
CA ARG A 533 -38.41 -9.92 4.03
C ARG A 533 -38.48 -10.07 2.51
N GLY A 534 -37.72 -9.25 1.78
CA GLY A 534 -37.54 -9.35 0.33
C GLY A 534 -36.92 -10.70 -0.08
N MET A 535 -35.78 -11.05 0.50
CA MET A 535 -35.04 -12.29 0.16
C MET A 535 -35.87 -13.57 0.41
N TYR A 536 -36.64 -13.65 1.49
CA TYR A 536 -37.51 -14.79 1.78
C TYR A 536 -38.94 -14.67 1.22
N GLY A 537 -39.28 -13.60 0.49
CA GLY A 537 -40.59 -13.39 -0.13
C GLY A 537 -41.77 -13.26 0.86
N VAL A 538 -41.51 -12.88 2.11
CA VAL A 538 -42.51 -12.85 3.19
C VAL A 538 -43.43 -11.63 3.02
N LYS A 539 -44.75 -11.85 3.09
CA LYS A 539 -45.77 -10.82 2.85
C LYS A 539 -46.47 -10.39 4.15
N GLY A 540 -46.40 -9.10 4.47
CA GLY A 540 -47.03 -8.47 5.64
C GLY A 540 -46.03 -7.87 6.63
N ASP A 541 -46.56 -7.14 7.62
CA ASP A 541 -45.80 -6.35 8.62
C ASP A 541 -45.17 -7.23 9.72
N ALA A 542 -44.53 -8.32 9.32
CA ALA A 542 -43.93 -9.32 10.21
C ALA A 542 -42.54 -8.88 10.71
N ASP A 543 -42.50 -7.80 11.50
CA ASP A 543 -41.30 -7.26 12.16
C ASP A 543 -40.61 -8.31 13.03
N SER A 544 -39.69 -9.05 12.42
CA SER A 544 -38.98 -10.15 13.05
C SER A 544 -37.53 -10.19 12.56
N LEU A 545 -36.69 -9.42 13.25
CA LEU A 545 -35.25 -9.61 13.17
C LEU A 545 -34.87 -10.95 13.82
N PRO A 546 -33.83 -11.63 13.31
CA PRO A 546 -33.26 -12.79 14.00
C PRO A 546 -32.85 -12.44 15.44
N PRO A 547 -33.31 -13.18 16.47
CA PRO A 547 -33.05 -12.86 17.87
C PRO A 547 -31.59 -13.15 18.25
N MET A 548 -30.83 -12.09 18.46
CA MET A 548 -29.43 -12.12 18.90
C MET A 548 -29.40 -11.93 20.43
N PRO A 549 -28.78 -12.84 21.21
CA PRO A 549 -28.82 -12.79 22.68
C PRO A 549 -27.98 -11.67 23.29
N VAL A 550 -28.35 -11.29 24.51
CA VAL A 550 -27.56 -10.46 25.43
C VAL A 550 -27.16 -11.35 26.61
N ASP A 551 -26.24 -12.29 26.37
CA ASP A 551 -25.78 -13.31 27.32
C ASP A 551 -24.38 -13.03 27.92
N GLY A 552 -23.77 -11.89 27.56
CA GLY A 552 -22.47 -11.44 28.05
C GLY A 552 -21.27 -11.96 27.25
N ASP A 553 -21.50 -12.84 26.26
CA ASP A 553 -20.50 -13.20 25.25
C ASP A 553 -20.50 -12.16 24.10
N THR A 554 -19.49 -12.19 23.21
CA THR A 554 -19.20 -11.12 22.23
C THR A 554 -19.23 -11.57 20.76
N TRP A 555 -19.47 -10.61 19.86
CA TRP A 555 -19.63 -10.79 18.42
C TRP A 555 -18.37 -10.44 17.61
N SER A 556 -18.26 -10.98 16.40
CA SER A 556 -17.18 -10.66 15.46
C SER A 556 -17.43 -9.32 14.79
N VAL A 557 -16.37 -8.51 14.63
CA VAL A 557 -16.36 -7.29 13.82
C VAL A 557 -15.20 -7.31 12.82
N MET A 558 -15.16 -6.31 11.94
CA MET A 558 -14.07 -6.04 10.98
C MET A 558 -13.65 -7.22 10.09
N GLN A 559 -14.59 -8.09 9.72
CA GLN A 559 -14.39 -9.22 8.78
C GLN A 559 -13.12 -10.06 9.04
N SER A 560 -12.77 -10.23 10.32
CA SER A 560 -11.49 -10.80 10.75
C SER A 560 -11.72 -12.15 11.45
N TRP A 561 -11.89 -13.19 10.62
CA TRP A 561 -12.36 -14.52 11.00
C TRP A 561 -11.86 -15.65 10.08
N ALA A 562 -11.97 -16.90 10.53
CA ALA A 562 -11.68 -18.11 9.75
C ALA A 562 -12.73 -19.22 10.01
N MET A 563 -13.14 -19.94 8.96
CA MET A 563 -14.11 -21.04 9.03
C MET A 563 -13.80 -22.14 7.99
N PRO A 564 -14.45 -23.32 8.04
CA PRO A 564 -14.27 -24.34 7.01
C PRO A 564 -14.69 -23.81 5.63
N THR A 565 -13.96 -24.17 4.57
CA THR A 565 -14.24 -23.72 3.19
C THR A 565 -15.65 -24.06 2.74
N ARG A 566 -16.20 -25.20 3.20
CA ARG A 566 -17.61 -25.56 3.00
C ARG A 566 -18.56 -24.55 3.65
N SER A 567 -18.35 -24.26 4.93
CA SER A 567 -19.19 -23.35 5.72
C SER A 567 -19.16 -21.93 5.13
N PHE A 568 -18.02 -21.51 4.58
CA PHE A 568 -17.90 -20.27 3.80
C PHE A 568 -18.77 -20.26 2.54
N MET A 569 -18.83 -21.36 1.77
CA MET A 569 -19.72 -21.43 0.59
C MET A 569 -21.22 -21.41 0.99
N GLU A 570 -21.58 -22.02 2.12
CA GLU A 570 -22.93 -21.94 2.68
C GLU A 570 -23.28 -20.51 3.16
N PHE A 571 -22.29 -19.76 3.68
CA PHE A 571 -22.42 -18.35 4.05
C PHE A 571 -22.54 -17.42 2.84
N VAL A 572 -21.70 -17.59 1.82
CA VAL A 572 -21.72 -16.76 0.59
C VAL A 572 -23.04 -16.93 -0.17
N MET A 573 -23.60 -18.14 -0.20
CA MET A 573 -24.91 -18.40 -0.80
C MET A 573 -26.02 -17.58 -0.12
N PHE A 574 -26.05 -17.54 1.21
CA PHE A 574 -26.97 -16.67 1.95
C PHE A 574 -26.69 -15.18 1.66
N SER A 575 -25.43 -14.75 1.74
CA SER A 575 -25.12 -13.32 1.68
C SER A 575 -25.26 -12.72 0.29
N ARG A 576 -25.11 -13.49 -0.80
CA ARG A 576 -25.39 -12.98 -2.16
C ARG A 576 -26.87 -12.68 -2.39
N MET A 577 -27.76 -13.52 -1.85
CA MET A 577 -29.22 -13.30 -1.94
C MET A 577 -29.66 -12.14 -1.04
N PHE A 578 -29.05 -12.02 0.15
CA PHE A 578 -29.28 -10.89 1.05
C PHE A 578 -28.80 -9.56 0.44
N VAL A 579 -27.61 -9.55 -0.17
CA VAL A 579 -27.04 -8.36 -0.85
C VAL A 579 -27.88 -7.93 -2.06
N ASP A 580 -28.48 -8.86 -2.78
CA ASP A 580 -29.39 -8.54 -3.89
C ASP A 580 -30.67 -7.84 -3.41
N ALA A 581 -31.34 -8.41 -2.40
CA ALA A 581 -32.50 -7.77 -1.78
C ALA A 581 -32.15 -6.40 -1.16
N LEU A 582 -30.93 -6.24 -0.63
CA LEU A 582 -30.43 -4.99 -0.07
C LEU A 582 -30.18 -3.91 -1.15
N ASP A 583 -29.58 -4.27 -2.29
CA ASP A 583 -29.35 -3.36 -3.42
C ASP A 583 -30.70 -2.97 -4.06
N ALA A 584 -31.61 -3.93 -4.27
CA ALA A 584 -32.94 -3.68 -4.84
C ALA A 584 -33.81 -2.69 -4.03
N HIS A 585 -33.53 -2.46 -2.75
CA HIS A 585 -34.21 -1.47 -1.91
C HIS A 585 -33.52 -0.10 -1.83
N MET A 586 -32.22 0.01 -2.19
CA MET A 586 -31.44 1.23 -1.96
C MET A 586 -30.66 1.74 -3.19
N TYR A 587 -30.61 0.98 -4.28
CA TYR A 587 -29.80 1.29 -5.46
C TYR A 587 -30.17 2.64 -6.07
N ASP A 588 -31.44 2.91 -6.36
CA ASP A 588 -31.84 4.10 -7.13
C ASP A 588 -31.47 5.42 -6.42
N GLU A 589 -31.81 5.57 -5.14
CA GLU A 589 -31.48 6.78 -4.37
C GLU A 589 -29.96 6.95 -4.25
N HIS A 590 -29.24 5.88 -3.91
CA HIS A 590 -27.80 5.92 -3.71
C HIS A 590 -27.03 6.17 -5.01
N HIS A 591 -27.44 5.56 -6.12
CA HIS A 591 -26.81 5.74 -7.42
C HIS A 591 -27.07 7.14 -8.01
N LEU A 592 -28.30 7.65 -7.91
CA LEU A 592 -28.67 8.95 -8.47
C LEU A 592 -28.17 10.14 -7.64
N THR A 593 -28.21 10.04 -6.31
CA THR A 593 -27.90 11.17 -5.43
C THR A 593 -26.54 11.06 -4.74
N GLY A 594 -25.99 9.84 -4.58
CA GLY A 594 -24.87 9.56 -3.69
C GLY A 594 -25.21 9.61 -2.20
N HIS A 595 -26.48 9.73 -1.81
CA HIS A 595 -26.91 9.61 -0.41
C HIS A 595 -27.09 8.14 -0.03
N CYS A 596 -26.64 7.77 1.16
CA CYS A 596 -26.73 6.42 1.69
C CYS A 596 -27.58 6.46 2.97
N SER A 597 -28.72 5.76 3.00
CA SER A 597 -29.60 5.74 4.18
C SER A 597 -28.95 5.13 5.43
N LEU A 598 -27.92 4.29 5.26
CA LEU A 598 -27.08 3.75 6.33
C LEU A 598 -25.99 4.76 6.80
N SER A 599 -26.02 6.00 6.33
CA SER A 599 -24.98 7.02 6.57
C SER A 599 -25.58 8.41 6.82
N LEU A 600 -24.91 9.19 7.68
CA LEU A 600 -25.26 10.61 7.92
C LEU A 600 -24.76 11.56 6.81
N SER A 601 -24.05 11.04 5.82
CA SER A 601 -23.40 11.78 4.74
C SER A 601 -23.34 10.96 3.45
N LYS A 602 -22.93 11.58 2.34
CA LYS A 602 -22.67 10.87 1.08
C LYS A 602 -21.51 9.90 1.27
N ASP A 603 -21.76 8.60 1.13
CA ASP A 603 -20.81 7.54 1.44
C ASP A 603 -20.81 6.47 0.35
N LYS A 604 -19.65 6.20 -0.24
CA LYS A 604 -19.47 5.19 -1.28
C LYS A 604 -19.46 3.76 -0.75
N HIS A 605 -19.23 3.57 0.54
CA HIS A 605 -19.10 2.26 1.19
C HIS A 605 -20.41 1.83 1.87
N CYS A 606 -21.56 2.27 1.33
CA CYS A 606 -22.86 2.26 2.01
C CYS A 606 -23.21 0.93 2.70
N TYR A 607 -22.99 -0.21 2.04
CA TYR A 607 -23.35 -1.53 2.60
C TYR A 607 -22.24 -2.14 3.48
N SER A 608 -21.00 -1.65 3.41
CA SER A 608 -19.82 -2.23 4.06
C SER A 608 -20.01 -2.49 5.56
N ARG A 609 -20.66 -1.56 6.27
CA ARG A 609 -20.90 -1.61 7.72
C ARG A 609 -21.97 -2.63 8.13
N LEU A 610 -23.06 -2.71 7.38
CA LEU A 610 -24.14 -3.67 7.62
C LEU A 610 -23.66 -5.10 7.28
N LEU A 611 -22.95 -5.25 6.16
CA LEU A 611 -22.37 -6.53 5.74
C LEU A 611 -21.24 -7.01 6.67
N GLU A 612 -20.56 -6.10 7.38
CA GLU A 612 -19.60 -6.42 8.45
C GLU A 612 -20.18 -7.39 9.49
N LEU A 613 -21.46 -7.20 9.84
CA LEU A 613 -22.13 -7.92 10.91
C LEU A 613 -22.92 -9.15 10.43
N LEU A 614 -23.16 -9.29 9.13
CA LEU A 614 -23.97 -10.34 8.51
C LEU A 614 -23.46 -11.78 8.81
N VAL A 615 -22.14 -11.94 9.01
CA VAL A 615 -21.53 -13.22 9.38
C VAL A 615 -22.01 -13.72 10.75
N ASN A 616 -22.22 -12.82 11.71
CA ASN A 616 -22.67 -13.19 13.06
C ASN A 616 -24.06 -13.80 13.04
N VAL A 617 -25.00 -13.16 12.33
CA VAL A 617 -26.38 -13.63 12.21
C VAL A 617 -26.41 -14.99 11.52
N TRP A 618 -25.70 -15.14 10.40
CA TRP A 618 -25.61 -16.43 9.72
C TRP A 618 -25.01 -17.51 10.64
N THR A 619 -23.86 -17.26 11.27
CA THR A 619 -23.18 -18.24 12.14
C THR A 619 -24.01 -18.63 13.36
N TYR A 620 -24.73 -17.67 13.97
CA TYR A 620 -25.58 -17.95 15.12
C TYR A 620 -26.79 -18.81 14.73
N HIS A 621 -27.57 -18.40 13.72
CA HIS A 621 -28.82 -19.05 13.37
C HIS A 621 -28.67 -20.33 12.53
N SER A 622 -27.55 -20.52 11.80
CA SER A 622 -27.18 -21.79 11.13
C SER A 622 -26.58 -22.84 12.08
N ALA A 623 -26.49 -22.54 13.38
CA ALA A 623 -25.99 -23.45 14.42
C ALA A 623 -24.52 -23.85 14.28
N ARG A 624 -23.66 -22.94 13.81
CA ARG A 624 -22.20 -23.09 13.82
C ARG A 624 -21.64 -22.60 15.16
N ARG A 625 -20.52 -23.17 15.63
CA ARG A 625 -19.87 -22.64 16.84
C ARG A 625 -19.20 -21.29 16.55
N MET A 626 -19.06 -20.46 17.57
CA MET A 626 -18.27 -19.23 17.52
C MET A 626 -17.17 -19.32 18.56
N VAL A 627 -15.95 -18.99 18.17
CA VAL A 627 -14.77 -19.09 19.03
C VAL A 627 -13.96 -17.81 18.88
N PHE A 628 -13.91 -17.01 19.95
CA PHE A 628 -12.94 -15.92 20.04
C PHE A 628 -11.53 -16.52 20.15
N VAL A 629 -10.60 -16.01 19.36
CA VAL A 629 -9.17 -16.29 19.42
C VAL A 629 -8.46 -15.00 19.81
N ASP A 630 -7.75 -15.02 20.92
CA ASP A 630 -6.95 -13.89 21.37
C ASP A 630 -5.79 -13.64 20.39
N PRO A 631 -5.66 -12.44 19.79
CA PRO A 631 -4.71 -12.21 18.71
C PRO A 631 -3.25 -12.20 19.18
N GLU A 632 -2.97 -11.90 20.45
CA GLU A 632 -1.59 -11.89 20.96
C GLU A 632 -1.16 -13.27 21.46
N THR A 633 -2.01 -13.95 22.23
CA THR A 633 -1.70 -15.17 22.98
C THR A 633 -2.19 -16.47 22.34
N GLY A 634 -3.17 -16.40 21.42
CA GLY A 634 -3.81 -17.59 20.83
C GLY A 634 -4.80 -18.32 21.74
N LEU A 635 -5.14 -17.75 22.90
CA LEU A 635 -6.15 -18.32 23.81
C LEU A 635 -7.54 -18.35 23.16
N MET A 636 -8.31 -19.41 23.41
CA MET A 636 -9.59 -19.67 22.72
C MET A 636 -10.77 -19.80 23.68
N GLN A 637 -11.83 -19.04 23.43
CA GLN A 637 -13.09 -19.06 24.19
C GLN A 637 -14.29 -19.26 23.25
N GLU A 638 -15.12 -20.28 23.50
CA GLU A 638 -16.38 -20.47 22.78
C GLU A 638 -17.40 -19.39 23.24
N GLN A 639 -17.90 -18.61 22.27
CA GLN A 639 -18.82 -17.48 22.46
C GLN A 639 -20.26 -17.89 22.11
N HIS A 640 -21.23 -17.42 22.90
CA HIS A 640 -22.64 -17.81 22.85
C HIS A 640 -22.76 -19.34 22.83
N LYS A 641 -22.34 -20.01 23.92
CA LYS A 641 -22.10 -21.47 23.98
C LYS A 641 -23.16 -22.30 23.27
N PHE A 642 -22.77 -23.21 22.38
CA PHE A 642 -23.68 -23.91 21.45
C PHE A 642 -24.91 -24.57 22.12
N LYS A 643 -24.76 -25.03 23.37
CA LYS A 643 -25.83 -25.67 24.14
C LYS A 643 -26.96 -24.72 24.59
N SER A 644 -26.69 -23.43 24.86
CA SER A 644 -27.71 -22.49 25.34
C SER A 644 -28.64 -22.00 24.21
N ARG A 645 -28.13 -21.89 22.97
CA ARG A 645 -28.89 -21.43 21.80
C ARG A 645 -30.07 -22.34 21.38
N ARG A 646 -30.24 -23.52 22.00
CA ARG A 646 -31.19 -24.55 21.55
C ARG A 646 -32.64 -24.07 21.69
N GLY A 647 -33.32 -23.90 20.56
CA GLY A 647 -34.69 -23.39 20.48
C GLY A 647 -34.78 -21.89 20.16
N GLN A 648 -33.66 -21.15 20.20
CA GLN A 648 -33.58 -19.73 19.82
C GLN A 648 -33.10 -19.55 18.38
N MET A 649 -32.24 -20.45 17.88
CA MET A 649 -31.68 -20.42 16.52
C MET A 649 -32.75 -20.63 15.43
N TRP A 650 -32.62 -19.91 14.31
CA TRP A 650 -33.55 -19.95 13.18
C TRP A 650 -33.14 -20.99 12.12
N ILE A 651 -32.76 -22.19 12.57
CA ILE A 651 -32.09 -23.22 11.75
C ILE A 651 -32.84 -23.55 10.45
N LYS A 652 -34.17 -23.48 10.43
CA LYS A 652 -35.00 -23.72 9.23
C LYS A 652 -34.78 -22.71 8.11
N TRP A 653 -34.53 -21.44 8.45
CA TRP A 653 -34.32 -20.37 7.48
C TRP A 653 -32.89 -20.46 6.92
N PHE A 654 -31.91 -20.53 7.81
CA PHE A 654 -30.48 -20.63 7.51
C PHE A 654 -30.02 -22.07 7.19
N SER A 655 -30.92 -22.95 6.76
CA SER A 655 -30.57 -24.33 6.41
C SER A 655 -29.99 -24.40 4.99
N TYR A 656 -28.95 -25.21 4.77
CA TYR A 656 -28.38 -25.40 3.43
C TYR A 656 -29.45 -25.79 2.39
N SER A 657 -30.40 -26.65 2.74
CA SER A 657 -31.51 -27.03 1.85
C SER A 657 -32.44 -25.86 1.52
N THR A 658 -32.69 -24.95 2.46
CA THR A 658 -33.55 -23.78 2.26
C THR A 658 -32.84 -22.77 1.35
N LEU A 659 -31.60 -22.42 1.73
CA LEU A 659 -30.76 -21.48 0.99
C LEU A 659 -30.47 -21.99 -0.43
N LYS A 660 -30.22 -23.29 -0.61
CA LYS A 660 -29.96 -23.87 -1.94
C LYS A 660 -31.20 -23.91 -2.82
N SER A 661 -32.40 -24.12 -2.26
CA SER A 661 -33.66 -23.99 -3.00
C SER A 661 -33.83 -22.56 -3.48
N MET A 662 -33.78 -21.58 -2.58
CA MET A 662 -33.93 -20.15 -2.94
C MET A 662 -32.92 -19.68 -3.97
N ASP A 663 -31.69 -20.19 -3.89
CA ASP A 663 -30.59 -19.93 -4.83
C ASP A 663 -30.75 -20.66 -6.19
N GLU A 664 -31.64 -21.66 -6.28
CA GLU A 664 -32.14 -22.26 -7.52
C GLU A 664 -33.42 -21.56 -8.02
N ASP A 665 -34.32 -21.16 -7.12
CA ASP A 665 -35.58 -20.46 -7.42
C ASP A 665 -35.33 -19.05 -7.99
N LEU A 666 -34.37 -18.29 -7.42
CA LEU A 666 -33.90 -17.01 -7.99
C LEU A 666 -33.26 -17.20 -9.37
N ALA A 667 -32.68 -18.36 -9.63
CA ALA A 667 -32.09 -18.69 -10.92
C ALA A 667 -33.16 -19.03 -11.97
N GLU A 668 -34.28 -19.63 -11.55
CA GLU A 668 -35.46 -19.80 -12.40
C GLU A 668 -36.10 -18.46 -12.77
N LEU A 669 -36.17 -17.51 -11.83
CA LEU A 669 -36.64 -16.14 -12.09
C LEU A 669 -35.70 -15.35 -13.02
N SER A 670 -34.38 -15.41 -12.77
CA SER A 670 -33.36 -14.70 -13.56
C SER A 670 -33.32 -15.08 -15.04
N ASP A 671 -33.86 -16.25 -15.37
CA ASP A 671 -33.86 -16.81 -16.71
C ASP A 671 -35.24 -16.80 -17.38
N SER A 672 -36.24 -16.17 -16.74
CA SER A 672 -37.63 -16.11 -17.22
C SER A 672 -38.30 -14.73 -17.16
N GLU A 673 -37.78 -13.74 -16.42
CA GLU A 673 -38.33 -12.38 -16.36
C GLU A 673 -37.81 -11.41 -17.46
N ASP A 674 -38.44 -10.23 -17.53
CA ASP A 674 -38.20 -9.15 -18.50
C ASP A 674 -36.88 -8.39 -18.23
N PRO A 675 -36.15 -7.86 -19.25
CA PRO A 675 -34.85 -7.19 -19.06
C PRO A 675 -34.86 -5.86 -18.30
N THR A 676 -35.98 -5.48 -17.69
CA THR A 676 -36.21 -4.18 -17.03
C THR A 676 -36.05 -4.22 -15.51
N ARG A 677 -35.91 -5.41 -14.92
CA ARG A 677 -35.69 -5.57 -13.48
C ARG A 677 -34.21 -5.45 -13.12
N HIS A 678 -33.90 -4.60 -12.15
CA HIS A 678 -32.54 -4.46 -11.62
C HIS A 678 -32.23 -5.60 -10.63
N TRP A 679 -31.10 -6.28 -10.85
CA TRP A 679 -30.55 -7.29 -9.94
C TRP A 679 -29.03 -7.19 -9.87
N LEU A 680 -28.49 -7.48 -8.68
CA LEU A 680 -27.06 -7.56 -8.38
C LEU A 680 -26.57 -9.03 -8.35
N TRP A 681 -27.48 -9.94 -8.02
CA TRP A 681 -27.42 -11.37 -8.32
C TRP A 681 -27.79 -11.56 -9.82
N PRO A 682 -27.20 -12.49 -10.60
CA PRO A 682 -26.14 -13.43 -10.25
C PRO A 682 -24.74 -12.81 -10.35
N SER A 683 -24.60 -11.52 -10.69
CA SER A 683 -23.30 -10.82 -10.90
C SER A 683 -22.35 -10.83 -9.69
N THR A 684 -22.85 -11.21 -8.51
CA THR A 684 -22.12 -11.47 -7.26
C THR A 684 -21.41 -12.83 -7.17
N GLY A 685 -21.39 -13.65 -8.22
CA GLY A 685 -20.53 -14.84 -8.23
C GLY A 685 -20.82 -15.81 -9.37
N GLU A 686 -20.56 -17.10 -9.14
CA GLU A 686 -21.12 -18.13 -10.03
C GLU A 686 -22.49 -18.56 -9.52
N VAL A 687 -23.52 -18.22 -10.29
CA VAL A 687 -24.76 -19.00 -10.38
C VAL A 687 -24.86 -19.48 -11.82
N PHE A 688 -25.43 -20.67 -12.02
CA PHE A 688 -25.53 -21.30 -13.32
C PHE A 688 -26.87 -22.03 -13.44
N TRP A 689 -27.79 -21.46 -14.21
CA TRP A 689 -29.11 -22.04 -14.47
C TRP A 689 -29.46 -21.89 -15.96
N GLN A 690 -30.75 -21.74 -16.28
CA GLN A 690 -31.53 -21.98 -17.51
C GLN A 690 -32.10 -23.40 -17.59
N GLY A 691 -32.57 -23.87 -16.43
CA GLY A 691 -32.76 -25.28 -16.08
C GLY A 691 -31.46 -26.08 -16.05
N VAL A 692 -30.31 -25.52 -16.44
CA VAL A 692 -29.50 -26.03 -17.58
C VAL A 692 -28.69 -27.32 -17.38
N PHE A 693 -28.71 -27.93 -16.18
CA PHE A 693 -28.45 -29.38 -16.07
C PHE A 693 -29.65 -30.23 -16.54
N GLU A 694 -30.73 -29.55 -16.92
CA GLU A 694 -31.72 -29.91 -17.92
C GLU A 694 -31.05 -30.68 -19.05
N ARG A 695 -31.63 -31.82 -19.42
CA ARG A 695 -31.20 -32.63 -20.57
C ARG A 695 -29.82 -33.28 -20.38
N GLU A 696 -28.80 -32.63 -19.81
CA GLU A 696 -27.51 -33.19 -19.39
C GLU A 696 -27.69 -34.53 -18.65
N ARG A 697 -28.57 -34.59 -17.64
CA ARG A 697 -28.81 -35.82 -16.87
C ARG A 697 -29.56 -36.90 -17.66
N SER A 698 -30.55 -36.53 -18.48
CA SER A 698 -31.45 -37.48 -19.17
C SER A 698 -30.92 -37.96 -20.53
N LEU A 699 -30.08 -37.16 -21.22
CA LEU A 699 -29.30 -37.57 -22.39
C LEU A 699 -28.25 -38.62 -21.99
N ARG A 700 -27.48 -38.37 -20.92
CA ARG A 700 -26.54 -39.36 -20.35
C ARG A 700 -27.23 -40.68 -19.97
N HIS A 701 -28.51 -40.63 -19.58
CA HIS A 701 -29.33 -41.83 -19.30
C HIS A 701 -29.66 -42.62 -20.58
N LYS A 702 -30.22 -41.96 -21.61
CA LYS A 702 -30.57 -42.59 -22.90
C LYS A 702 -29.34 -43.13 -23.66
N GLU A 703 -28.18 -42.50 -23.52
CA GLU A 703 -26.90 -43.00 -24.04
C GLU A 703 -26.50 -44.36 -23.43
N LYS A 704 -26.57 -44.49 -22.10
CA LYS A 704 -26.23 -45.74 -21.40
C LYS A 704 -27.09 -46.92 -21.88
N GLU A 705 -28.36 -46.68 -22.18
CA GLU A 705 -29.29 -47.70 -22.68
C GLU A 705 -29.02 -48.10 -24.13
N LYS A 706 -28.81 -47.13 -25.04
CA LYS A 706 -28.40 -47.44 -26.43
C LYS A 706 -27.06 -48.19 -26.49
N ARG A 707 -26.11 -47.88 -25.60
CA ARG A 707 -24.84 -48.62 -25.47
C ARG A 707 -25.06 -50.05 -24.95
N LYS A 708 -25.95 -50.26 -23.96
CA LYS A 708 -26.38 -51.61 -23.51
C LYS A 708 -27.00 -52.42 -24.65
N GLN A 709 -27.97 -51.86 -25.38
CA GLN A 709 -28.65 -52.56 -26.49
C GLN A 709 -27.66 -52.97 -27.60
N LYS A 710 -26.80 -52.06 -28.07
CA LYS A 710 -25.77 -52.40 -29.07
C LYS A 710 -24.77 -53.46 -28.59
N SER A 711 -24.45 -53.48 -27.29
CA SER A 711 -23.61 -54.53 -26.69
C SER A 711 -24.31 -55.90 -26.71
N ILE A 712 -25.59 -55.95 -26.32
CA ILE A 712 -26.42 -57.16 -26.33
C ILE A 712 -26.62 -57.67 -27.77
N GLU A 713 -26.91 -56.80 -28.73
CA GLU A 713 -26.97 -57.16 -30.15
C GLU A 713 -25.62 -57.71 -30.65
N LYS A 714 -24.49 -57.08 -30.31
CA LYS A 714 -23.16 -57.54 -30.70
C LYS A 714 -22.85 -58.92 -30.12
N GLN A 715 -23.16 -59.15 -28.84
CA GLN A 715 -23.04 -60.46 -28.19
C GLN A 715 -23.96 -61.49 -28.86
N ASN A 716 -25.20 -61.12 -29.20
CA ASN A 716 -26.14 -62.02 -29.88
C ASN A 716 -25.73 -62.32 -31.34
N ARG A 717 -25.14 -61.37 -32.08
CA ARG A 717 -24.54 -61.61 -33.40
C ARG A 717 -23.30 -62.50 -33.31
N ILE A 718 -22.49 -62.37 -32.25
CA ILE A 718 -21.34 -63.27 -31.99
C ILE A 718 -21.82 -64.68 -31.61
N ARG A 719 -22.87 -64.80 -30.78
CA ARG A 719 -23.49 -66.09 -30.41
C ARG A 719 -24.21 -66.76 -31.59
N LYS A 720 -24.80 -65.99 -32.50
CA LYS A 720 -25.47 -66.48 -33.74
C LYS A 720 -24.51 -66.70 -34.91
N ARG A 721 -23.25 -66.26 -34.84
CA ARG A 721 -22.21 -66.68 -35.80
C ARG A 721 -21.85 -68.14 -35.50
N HIS A 722 -22.27 -69.06 -36.36
CA HIS A 722 -21.76 -70.44 -36.34
C HIS A 722 -20.23 -70.41 -36.37
N ARG A 723 -19.62 -71.22 -35.49
CA ARG A 723 -18.17 -71.47 -35.53
C ARG A 723 -17.85 -72.28 -36.78
N GLN A 724 -17.02 -71.74 -37.68
CA GLN A 724 -16.27 -72.60 -38.61
C GLN A 724 -15.39 -73.53 -37.78
N GLN A 725 -15.41 -74.82 -38.09
CA GLN A 725 -14.45 -75.77 -37.54
C GLN A 725 -13.10 -75.60 -38.25
N VAL A 726 -12.02 -75.71 -37.47
CA VAL A 726 -10.65 -75.77 -37.98
C VAL A 726 -10.23 -77.24 -38.11
N ILE A 727 -9.44 -77.55 -39.14
CA ILE A 727 -9.12 -78.92 -39.57
C ILE A 727 -7.81 -79.41 -38.91
N GLY A 728 -7.76 -80.71 -38.59
CA GLY A 728 -6.51 -81.48 -38.55
C GLY A 728 -5.96 -81.84 -37.15
N LYS A 729 -5.66 -83.13 -36.96
CA LYS A 729 -4.78 -83.67 -35.91
C LYS A 729 -3.48 -84.15 -36.55
N TYR A 730 -2.40 -84.25 -35.77
CA TYR A 730 -1.34 -85.24 -35.99
C TYR A 730 -0.87 -85.85 -34.66
N ILE A 731 -0.53 -87.14 -34.63
CA ILE A 731 -0.37 -87.99 -33.42
C ILE A 731 0.61 -89.16 -33.68
N LYS A 732 1.24 -89.70 -32.61
CA LYS A 732 2.02 -90.97 -32.49
C LYS A 732 3.48 -90.96 -33.01
N PRO A 733 4.35 -91.91 -32.58
CA PRO A 733 4.21 -92.95 -31.53
C PRO A 733 5.33 -92.98 -30.43
N PRO A 734 5.20 -93.81 -29.36
CA PRO A 734 6.25 -94.18 -28.37
C PRO A 734 6.98 -95.49 -28.78
N PRO A 735 7.89 -96.11 -27.98
CA PRO A 735 8.41 -95.79 -26.61
C PRO A 735 9.95 -95.48 -26.60
N ASP A 736 10.93 -95.87 -25.75
CA ASP A 736 11.19 -96.97 -24.74
C ASP A 736 12.22 -96.57 -23.62
N GLU A 737 12.96 -97.54 -23.06
CA GLU A 737 13.95 -97.63 -21.93
C GLU A 737 15.11 -96.58 -21.89
N GLU A 738 15.95 -96.38 -20.85
CA GLU A 738 16.51 -97.28 -19.81
C GLU A 738 17.16 -96.53 -18.59
N SER A 739 17.16 -97.11 -17.38
CA SER A 739 18.03 -96.78 -16.20
C SER A 739 17.89 -95.39 -15.49
N SER A 740 18.30 -95.15 -14.23
CA SER A 740 18.44 -96.01 -13.03
C SER A 740 18.51 -95.18 -11.71
N ASN A 741 18.17 -95.82 -10.59
CA ASN A 741 18.67 -95.62 -9.21
C ASN A 741 18.63 -94.25 -8.48
N SER A 742 17.85 -94.24 -7.38
CA SER A 742 18.28 -93.92 -5.99
C SER A 742 18.50 -92.43 -5.56
N SER A 743 18.26 -92.00 -4.32
CA SER A 743 17.58 -92.60 -3.13
C SER A 743 17.43 -91.58 -1.99
N ILE A 744 16.47 -91.79 -1.07
CA ILE A 744 16.47 -91.33 0.36
C ILE A 744 16.36 -89.77 0.56
N ALA A 745 15.34 -89.18 1.20
CA ALA A 745 14.76 -89.35 2.56
C ALA A 745 15.69 -88.80 3.69
N VAL A 746 15.24 -88.24 4.82
CA VAL A 746 13.89 -87.97 5.35
C VAL A 746 13.88 -86.74 6.31
N THR A 747 12.72 -86.42 6.88
CA THR A 747 12.39 -85.34 7.85
C THR A 747 13.27 -85.21 9.12
N ALA A 748 13.31 -84.01 9.70
CA ALA A 748 13.14 -83.72 11.14
C ALA A 748 13.23 -82.19 11.41
N SER A 749 12.58 -81.59 12.42
CA SER A 749 11.42 -82.02 13.24
C SER A 749 10.84 -80.81 13.96
#